data_AF-A0A8J2SWR2-F1
#
_entry.id   AF-A0A8J2SWR2-F1
#
_cell.length_a   1.000
_cell.length_b   1.000
_cell.length_c   1.000
_cell.angle_alpha   90.00
_cell.angle_beta   90.00
_cell.angle_gamma   90.00
#
_symmetry.space_group_name_H-M   'P 1'
#
loop_
_entity.id
_entity.type
_entity.pdbx_description
1 polymer ?
#
loop_
_entity_poly.entity_id
_entity_poly.type
_entity_poly.pdbx_seq_one_letter_code
_entity_poly.pdbx_strand_id
1 'polypeptide(L)'
;MLQHSTKTLLRRTASRHASSITAVHGRQIIDSRGNPTVEVDITTTDGLFRASCPSGASTGAYEAVELRDGGSTYMGKGVLGAVKNVNEVLGPAMIGMDPTQQEAIDEKMFALDGTPNKGKMGANAILGISLAASKAGAGAKKVPLYQHYADLAGNSVTPMTLPVPCFNVINGGEHAGNKLAFQEFFVIPTGAQSFSHAMAIGCEVFHNLKAVIKAKFGGDATLIGDEGGFAPPCSVDSGLEMLMEAIDKAGHSGVCTVGLDVASSEFKVEGENAYDLDFKTSGADKDTSLKLSGDDMLAFYQKISNDYPIVTIEDPFDQDDWDNWTKITAALGDKVQIVGDDLTVTNPSIIAKAIDQKACNCLLLKVNQIGSITESIRAVQDAKRAGWGVMTSHRSGETEDDYIADLAVGLCTGEIKTGAPCRGERTAKYNQLLRIDESLPAPFARDAERIVADVDWSKDACPRTYVYALPRTLSDWAPGDAAPDDGVDANANLLEVLVEALQKRCSTESPADAELFLIPVLPRAKHWSDWMRRCDKLAKLGARDWRRALPHLNMETVRRHVFVFPRVAYAPRCAGWWAAPLVVPEFAEVARVSVGGYEEFAGAFQRAKTKRLSARQRAHPEALVPRLVSAPYAARHYGGTPGAAARRYLWAYAAMPHGSENAKNLRLALQRACAASNDCADGRRGDAARHQRNATFCVEPPGLTPGRASIVTALLAGCIPVLFAPEQDRLWPLHWGGWRDASRVMLDMRRATAEPSYVGDALRAIPASAVDAMRATIHKRAGAFRYSAEDVRGDAVHVLLRGVAAAA
;
A
#
# COMPACT_ATOMS: atom_id res chain seq x y z
N MET A 1 -0.42 -1.84 -58.92
CA MET A 1 0.33 -3.06 -58.52
C MET A 1 1.49 -2.69 -57.57
N LEU A 2 1.21 -1.95 -56.48
CA LEU A 2 2.23 -1.44 -55.54
C LEU A 2 1.64 -1.03 -54.17
N GLN A 3 0.62 -1.74 -53.68
CA GLN A 3 0.04 -1.52 -52.33
C GLN A 3 -0.25 -2.81 -51.54
N HIS A 4 0.24 -3.97 -52.00
CA HIS A 4 0.04 -5.25 -51.32
C HIS A 4 1.31 -5.82 -50.66
N SER A 5 2.45 -5.12 -50.71
CA SER A 5 3.74 -5.65 -50.21
C SER A 5 4.18 -5.14 -48.83
N THR A 6 3.50 -4.15 -48.25
CA THR A 6 3.91 -3.54 -46.96
C THR A 6 3.17 -4.10 -45.73
N LYS A 7 2.01 -4.73 -45.91
CA LYS A 7 1.27 -5.38 -44.80
C LYS A 7 1.82 -6.76 -44.41
N THR A 8 2.56 -7.42 -45.30
CA THR A 8 3.17 -8.74 -45.03
C THR A 8 4.55 -8.63 -44.38
N LEU A 9 5.22 -7.47 -44.48
CA LEU A 9 6.57 -7.27 -43.93
C LEU A 9 6.58 -6.77 -42.47
N LEU A 10 5.52 -6.12 -42.00
CA LEU A 10 5.41 -5.62 -40.61
C LEU A 10 4.84 -6.64 -39.62
N ARG A 11 4.44 -7.83 -40.08
CA ARG A 11 4.07 -8.96 -39.21
C ARG A 11 5.24 -9.88 -38.86
N ARG A 12 6.46 -9.55 -39.30
CA ARG A 12 7.66 -10.40 -39.14
C ARG A 12 8.72 -9.86 -38.17
N THR A 13 8.45 -8.79 -37.44
CA THR A 13 9.41 -8.17 -36.48
C THR A 13 8.89 -8.08 -35.05
N ALA A 14 8.09 -9.07 -34.63
CA ALA A 14 7.84 -9.36 -33.21
C ALA A 14 7.85 -10.88 -32.96
N SER A 15 8.76 -11.62 -33.58
CA SER A 15 9.24 -12.84 -32.95
C SER A 15 10.15 -12.37 -31.83
N ARG A 16 9.61 -12.17 -30.62
CA ARG A 16 10.45 -12.33 -29.42
C ARG A 16 11.19 -13.65 -29.62
N HIS A 17 12.51 -13.68 -29.48
CA HIS A 17 13.17 -14.97 -29.33
C HIS A 17 12.49 -15.62 -28.12
N ALA A 18 11.72 -16.68 -28.35
CA ALA A 18 11.16 -17.46 -27.26
C ALA A 18 12.36 -18.06 -26.53
N SER A 19 12.53 -17.72 -25.26
CA SER A 19 13.55 -18.36 -24.45
C SER A 19 13.25 -19.85 -24.41
N SER A 20 14.26 -20.69 -24.55
CA SER A 20 14.09 -22.14 -24.52
C SER A 20 15.16 -22.75 -23.63
N ILE A 21 14.76 -23.81 -22.93
CA ILE A 21 15.69 -24.60 -22.10
C ILE A 21 16.66 -25.32 -23.02
N THR A 22 17.96 -25.03 -22.87
CA THR A 22 19.04 -25.62 -23.68
C THR A 22 19.82 -26.68 -22.92
N ALA A 23 19.84 -26.62 -21.59
CA ALA A 23 20.41 -27.65 -20.74
C ALA A 23 19.74 -27.68 -19.36
N VAL A 24 19.69 -28.86 -18.75
CA VAL A 24 19.30 -29.07 -17.35
C VAL A 24 20.37 -29.93 -16.71
N HIS A 25 20.87 -29.53 -15.55
CA HIS A 25 21.91 -30.26 -14.84
C HIS A 25 21.67 -30.26 -13.33
N GLY A 26 21.41 -31.43 -12.77
CA GLY A 26 21.33 -31.69 -11.34
C GLY A 26 22.70 -32.03 -10.74
N ARG A 27 22.92 -31.63 -9.49
CA ARG A 27 24.08 -31.99 -8.67
C ARG A 27 23.70 -32.16 -7.21
N GLN A 28 24.55 -32.86 -6.47
CA GLN A 28 24.48 -32.96 -5.02
C GLN A 28 25.25 -31.81 -4.38
N ILE A 29 24.61 -31.07 -3.48
CA ILE A 29 25.22 -30.08 -2.59
C ILE A 29 24.94 -30.45 -1.13
N ILE A 30 25.29 -29.58 -0.19
CA ILE A 30 25.14 -29.81 1.25
C ILE A 30 24.22 -28.74 1.85
N ASP A 31 23.22 -29.17 2.64
CA ASP A 31 22.31 -28.30 3.39
C ASP A 31 22.96 -27.71 4.65
N SER A 32 22.23 -26.85 5.36
CA SER A 32 22.70 -26.16 6.56
C SER A 32 23.03 -27.07 7.76
N ARG A 33 22.65 -28.35 7.70
CA ARG A 33 22.92 -29.38 8.71
C ARG A 33 24.06 -30.31 8.30
N GLY A 34 24.65 -30.11 7.12
CA GLY A 34 25.70 -30.98 6.60
C GLY A 34 25.18 -32.22 5.84
N ASN A 35 23.87 -32.30 5.55
CA ASN A 35 23.30 -33.42 4.81
C ASN A 35 23.28 -33.13 3.30
N PRO A 36 23.39 -34.14 2.43
CA PRO A 36 23.23 -33.94 1.00
C PRO A 36 21.83 -33.44 0.59
N THR A 37 21.75 -32.59 -0.44
CA THR A 37 20.51 -32.20 -1.11
C THR A 37 20.74 -31.94 -2.61
N VAL A 38 19.66 -31.78 -3.38
CA VAL A 38 19.68 -31.59 -4.84
C VAL A 38 19.73 -30.10 -5.18
N GLU A 39 20.61 -29.73 -6.11
CA GLU A 39 20.64 -28.43 -6.79
C GLU A 39 20.54 -28.65 -8.30
N VAL A 40 19.76 -27.82 -8.99
CA VAL A 40 19.54 -27.89 -10.43
C VAL A 40 19.91 -26.56 -11.08
N ASP A 41 20.67 -26.64 -12.17
CA ASP A 41 20.86 -25.54 -13.11
C ASP A 41 20.00 -25.77 -14.36
N ILE A 42 19.24 -24.75 -14.76
CA ILE A 42 18.61 -24.65 -16.06
C ILE A 42 19.35 -23.57 -16.86
N THR A 43 19.91 -23.96 -18.00
CA THR A 43 20.48 -23.02 -18.97
C THR A 43 19.45 -22.77 -20.04
N THR A 44 19.28 -21.50 -20.38
CA THR A 44 18.43 -21.04 -21.49
C THR A 44 19.27 -20.18 -22.44
N THR A 45 18.63 -19.63 -23.47
CA THR A 45 19.24 -18.60 -24.32
C THR A 45 19.54 -17.29 -23.57
N ASP A 46 18.94 -17.06 -22.40
CA ASP A 46 19.10 -15.83 -21.62
C ASP A 46 20.12 -15.96 -20.47
N GLY A 47 20.55 -17.18 -20.13
CA GLY A 47 21.52 -17.42 -19.06
C GLY A 47 21.30 -18.72 -18.31
N LEU A 48 22.05 -18.89 -17.22
CA LEU A 48 21.97 -20.01 -16.30
C LEU A 48 21.18 -19.60 -15.05
N PHE A 49 20.21 -20.41 -14.66
CA PHE A 49 19.32 -20.20 -13.53
C PHE A 49 19.42 -21.40 -12.59
N ARG A 50 19.66 -21.14 -11.31
CA ARG A 50 19.99 -22.17 -10.32
C ARG A 50 18.96 -22.20 -9.21
N ALA A 51 18.58 -23.40 -8.79
CA ALA A 51 17.80 -23.59 -7.57
C ALA A 51 18.22 -24.82 -6.79
N SER A 52 18.20 -24.74 -5.46
CA SER A 52 18.46 -25.87 -4.57
C SER A 52 17.27 -26.20 -3.67
N CYS A 53 17.09 -27.49 -3.39
CA CYS A 53 15.95 -27.97 -2.61
C CYS A 53 16.29 -27.99 -1.11
N PRO A 54 15.37 -27.53 -0.24
CA PRO A 54 15.50 -27.75 1.19
C PRO A 54 15.10 -29.18 1.59
N SER A 55 15.36 -29.56 2.84
CA SER A 55 15.02 -30.87 3.42
C SER A 55 14.53 -30.72 4.88
N GLY A 56 13.54 -31.51 5.27
CA GLY A 56 12.98 -31.54 6.63
C GLY A 56 13.82 -32.33 7.65
N ALA A 57 13.45 -32.21 8.94
CA ALA A 57 13.90 -33.10 10.04
C ALA A 57 12.68 -33.90 10.52
N SER A 58 11.68 -33.19 11.02
CA SER A 58 10.30 -33.67 11.14
C SER A 58 9.62 -33.56 9.77
N THR A 59 9.03 -34.67 9.33
CA THR A 59 8.34 -34.79 8.04
C THR A 59 7.01 -35.48 8.28
N GLY A 60 5.90 -34.80 7.99
CA GLY A 60 4.58 -35.41 8.04
C GLY A 60 4.49 -36.66 7.15
N ALA A 61 3.71 -37.64 7.58
CA ALA A 61 3.66 -38.97 6.93
C ALA A 61 3.14 -38.92 5.48
N TYR A 62 2.47 -37.82 5.10
CA TYR A 62 1.83 -37.64 3.80
C TYR A 62 2.59 -36.71 2.85
N GLU A 63 3.81 -36.27 3.21
CA GLU A 63 4.66 -35.46 2.33
C GLU A 63 5.03 -36.20 1.03
N ALA A 64 5.27 -35.44 -0.03
CA ALA A 64 5.91 -35.96 -1.24
C ALA A 64 7.32 -36.50 -0.93
N VAL A 65 7.71 -37.58 -1.60
CA VAL A 65 8.89 -38.36 -1.20
C VAL A 65 10.18 -37.63 -1.55
N GLU A 66 10.97 -37.29 -0.54
CA GLU A 66 12.39 -36.95 -0.71
C GLU A 66 13.18 -38.23 -1.01
N LEU A 67 13.68 -38.39 -2.25
CA LEU A 67 14.41 -39.59 -2.64
C LEU A 67 15.86 -39.53 -2.13
N ARG A 68 16.20 -40.49 -1.26
CA ARG A 68 17.53 -40.72 -0.69
C ARG A 68 18.13 -42.04 -1.18
N ASP A 69 19.45 -42.11 -1.26
CA ASP A 69 20.18 -43.27 -1.80
C ASP A 69 20.20 -44.48 -0.85
N GLY A 70 20.06 -44.25 0.46
CA GLY A 70 20.33 -45.26 1.47
C GLY A 70 21.82 -45.68 1.51
N GLY A 71 22.12 -46.78 2.20
CA GLY A 71 23.49 -47.28 2.34
C GLY A 71 24.34 -46.51 3.37
N SER A 72 25.66 -46.58 3.24
CA SER A 72 26.61 -46.03 4.24
C SER A 72 27.08 -44.60 3.95
N THR A 73 27.13 -44.20 2.68
CA THR A 73 27.57 -42.85 2.27
C THR A 73 26.63 -41.79 2.84
N TYR A 74 27.19 -40.77 3.51
CA TYR A 74 26.41 -39.75 4.24
C TYR A 74 25.35 -40.37 5.18
N MET A 75 25.65 -41.51 5.80
CA MET A 75 24.69 -42.24 6.66
C MET A 75 23.36 -42.55 5.96
N GLY A 76 23.43 -42.85 4.66
CA GLY A 76 22.28 -43.17 3.83
C GLY A 76 21.53 -41.96 3.27
N LYS A 77 22.01 -40.74 3.55
CA LYS A 77 21.35 -39.50 3.14
C LYS A 77 21.84 -38.95 1.78
N GLY A 78 22.61 -39.73 1.01
CA GLY A 78 22.98 -39.36 -0.36
C GLY A 78 21.76 -39.09 -1.25
N VAL A 79 21.93 -38.28 -2.31
CA VAL A 79 20.86 -37.93 -3.25
C VAL A 79 21.29 -38.15 -4.72
N LEU A 80 22.28 -39.00 -4.96
CA LEU A 80 22.80 -39.27 -6.30
C LEU A 80 21.75 -39.95 -7.20
N GLY A 81 20.83 -40.73 -6.63
CA GLY A 81 19.67 -41.28 -7.33
C GLY A 81 18.73 -40.19 -7.84
N ALA A 82 18.40 -39.21 -7.01
CA ALA A 82 17.58 -38.07 -7.41
C ALA A 82 18.31 -37.20 -8.46
N VAL A 83 19.61 -36.94 -8.27
CA VAL A 83 20.45 -36.24 -9.25
C VAL A 83 20.50 -36.97 -10.59
N LYS A 84 20.59 -38.30 -10.56
CA LYS A 84 20.54 -39.14 -11.76
C LYS A 84 19.19 -39.00 -12.46
N ASN A 85 18.08 -39.00 -11.73
CA ASN A 85 16.75 -38.78 -12.28
C ASN A 85 16.63 -37.40 -12.98
N VAL A 86 17.21 -36.34 -12.39
CA VAL A 86 17.31 -35.02 -13.03
C VAL A 86 18.10 -35.13 -14.35
N ASN A 87 19.28 -35.73 -14.33
CA ASN A 87 20.21 -35.67 -15.46
C ASN A 87 19.85 -36.63 -16.62
N GLU A 88 19.30 -37.80 -16.33
CA GLU A 88 19.09 -38.87 -17.32
C GLU A 88 17.64 -38.97 -17.81
N VAL A 89 16.66 -38.47 -17.04
CA VAL A 89 15.24 -38.65 -17.35
C VAL A 89 14.51 -37.31 -17.48
N LEU A 90 14.45 -36.53 -16.40
CA LEU A 90 13.66 -35.31 -16.35
C LEU A 90 14.28 -34.21 -17.23
N GLY A 91 15.57 -33.94 -17.07
CA GLY A 91 16.31 -32.90 -17.78
C GLY A 91 16.24 -33.03 -19.31
N PRO A 92 16.57 -34.21 -19.89
CA PRO A 92 16.41 -34.44 -21.33
C PRO A 92 14.99 -34.18 -21.83
N ALA A 93 13.97 -34.47 -21.02
CA ALA A 93 12.58 -34.22 -21.38
C ALA A 93 12.20 -32.73 -21.35
N MET A 94 12.92 -31.88 -20.61
CA MET A 94 12.66 -30.43 -20.54
C MET A 94 13.34 -29.62 -21.65
N ILE A 95 14.33 -30.19 -22.36
CA ILE A 95 15.04 -29.49 -23.43
C ILE A 95 14.07 -29.01 -24.53
N GLY A 96 14.22 -27.75 -24.92
CA GLY A 96 13.40 -27.09 -25.93
C GLY A 96 12.08 -26.52 -25.41
N MET A 97 11.71 -26.77 -24.15
CA MET A 97 10.51 -26.16 -23.54
C MET A 97 10.75 -24.69 -23.22
N ASP A 98 9.67 -23.91 -23.27
CA ASP A 98 9.67 -22.50 -22.87
C ASP A 98 9.61 -22.41 -21.33
N PRO A 99 10.63 -21.82 -20.66
CA PRO A 99 10.68 -21.76 -19.20
C PRO A 99 9.57 -20.89 -18.59
N THR A 100 8.85 -20.10 -19.39
CA THR A 100 7.68 -19.34 -18.92
C THR A 100 6.42 -20.18 -18.77
N GLN A 101 6.41 -21.42 -19.29
CA GLN A 101 5.29 -22.36 -19.23
C GLN A 101 5.43 -23.28 -17.99
N GLN A 102 5.41 -22.68 -16.80
CA GLN A 102 5.63 -23.38 -15.52
C GLN A 102 4.74 -24.62 -15.35
N GLU A 103 3.43 -24.47 -15.57
CA GLU A 103 2.46 -25.55 -15.43
C GLU A 103 2.75 -26.71 -16.39
N ALA A 104 3.09 -26.41 -17.65
CA ALA A 104 3.41 -27.46 -18.63
C ALA A 104 4.71 -28.21 -18.29
N ILE A 105 5.70 -27.52 -17.70
CA ILE A 105 6.94 -28.14 -17.21
C ILE A 105 6.64 -29.07 -16.04
N ASP A 106 5.91 -28.57 -15.03
CA ASP A 106 5.55 -29.33 -13.84
C ASP A 106 4.69 -30.56 -14.19
N GLU A 107 3.64 -30.39 -15.02
CA GLU A 107 2.77 -31.48 -15.47
C GLU A 107 3.52 -32.57 -16.25
N LYS A 108 4.51 -32.18 -17.07
CA LYS A 108 5.35 -33.14 -17.79
C LYS A 108 6.21 -33.97 -16.83
N MET A 109 6.74 -33.36 -15.77
CA MET A 109 7.48 -34.09 -14.73
C MET A 109 6.57 -35.04 -13.95
N PHE A 110 5.34 -34.63 -13.64
CA PHE A 110 4.36 -35.52 -12.99
C PHE A 110 4.02 -36.73 -13.85
N ALA A 111 3.87 -36.55 -15.17
CA ALA A 111 3.59 -37.65 -16.08
C ALA A 111 4.77 -38.64 -16.21
N LEU A 112 6.01 -38.17 -16.09
CA LEU A 112 7.22 -39.00 -16.12
C LEU A 112 7.40 -39.81 -14.84
N ASP A 113 7.09 -39.20 -13.70
CA ASP A 113 7.06 -39.85 -12.40
C ASP A 113 5.91 -40.88 -12.33
N GLY A 114 4.68 -40.43 -12.53
CA GLY A 114 3.49 -41.28 -12.59
C GLY A 114 3.04 -41.84 -11.24
N THR A 115 3.59 -41.40 -10.11
CA THR A 115 3.11 -41.78 -8.77
C THR A 115 2.48 -40.57 -8.05
N PRO A 116 1.48 -40.79 -7.18
CA PRO A 116 0.83 -39.68 -6.46
C PRO A 116 1.76 -38.89 -5.55
N ASN A 117 2.80 -39.54 -5.02
CA ASN A 117 3.72 -38.99 -4.02
C ASN A 117 5.10 -38.61 -4.60
N LYS A 118 5.26 -38.59 -5.94
CA LYS A 118 6.53 -38.26 -6.61
C LYS A 118 7.68 -39.21 -6.26
N GLY A 119 7.37 -40.44 -5.84
CA GLY A 119 8.32 -41.39 -5.26
C GLY A 119 9.20 -42.10 -6.27
N LYS A 120 8.89 -42.05 -7.57
CA LYS A 120 9.71 -42.70 -8.60
C LYS A 120 10.89 -41.81 -9.01
N MET A 121 10.66 -40.52 -9.19
CA MET A 121 11.65 -39.53 -9.57
C MET A 121 12.26 -38.82 -8.36
N GLY A 122 11.50 -38.71 -7.27
CA GLY A 122 11.84 -37.92 -6.08
C GLY A 122 11.28 -36.51 -6.18
N ALA A 123 10.56 -36.07 -5.14
CA ALA A 123 10.06 -34.71 -5.03
C ALA A 123 11.21 -33.68 -5.05
N ASN A 124 12.36 -34.01 -4.48
CA ASN A 124 13.59 -33.22 -4.51
C ASN A 124 14.19 -33.09 -5.94
N ALA A 125 13.98 -34.06 -6.84
CA ALA A 125 14.40 -33.93 -8.24
C ALA A 125 13.44 -33.01 -9.02
N ILE A 126 12.14 -33.22 -8.87
CA ILE A 126 11.08 -32.45 -9.56
C ILE A 126 11.11 -30.99 -9.10
N LEU A 127 11.18 -30.76 -7.79
CA LEU A 127 11.19 -29.42 -7.23
C LEU A 127 12.39 -28.60 -7.71
N GLY A 128 13.58 -29.21 -7.77
CA GLY A 128 14.79 -28.52 -8.21
C GLY A 128 14.64 -27.97 -9.63
N ILE A 129 14.07 -28.76 -10.55
CA ILE A 129 13.76 -28.32 -11.91
C ILE A 129 12.65 -27.26 -11.89
N SER A 130 11.57 -27.48 -11.11
CA SER A 130 10.43 -26.56 -11.01
C SER A 130 10.86 -25.15 -10.56
N LEU A 131 11.72 -25.06 -9.55
CA LEU A 131 12.28 -23.81 -9.03
C LEU A 131 13.28 -23.16 -9.99
N ALA A 132 14.16 -23.94 -10.62
CA ALA A 132 15.09 -23.40 -11.61
C ALA A 132 14.33 -22.89 -12.85
N ALA A 133 13.22 -23.54 -13.20
CA ALA A 133 12.34 -23.14 -14.30
C ALA A 133 11.62 -21.83 -14.00
N SER A 134 11.12 -21.63 -12.77
CA SER A 134 10.48 -20.36 -12.39
C SER A 134 11.47 -19.19 -12.44
N LYS A 135 12.71 -19.40 -11.98
CA LYS A 135 13.81 -18.43 -12.11
C LYS A 135 14.14 -18.13 -13.57
N ALA A 136 14.22 -19.16 -14.42
CA ALA A 136 14.43 -19.00 -15.85
C ALA A 136 13.26 -18.28 -16.55
N GLY A 137 12.02 -18.57 -16.14
CA GLY A 137 10.81 -17.93 -16.64
C GLY A 137 10.75 -16.44 -16.29
N ALA A 138 11.15 -16.09 -15.06
CA ALA A 138 11.33 -14.69 -14.64
C ALA A 138 12.40 -13.99 -15.48
N GLY A 139 13.55 -14.65 -15.70
CA GLY A 139 14.64 -14.17 -16.56
C GLY A 139 14.20 -13.92 -18.01
N ALA A 140 13.48 -14.86 -18.61
CA ALA A 140 12.93 -14.76 -19.96
C ALA A 140 11.92 -13.60 -20.09
N LYS A 141 11.09 -13.39 -19.06
CA LYS A 141 10.16 -12.25 -18.98
C LYS A 141 10.84 -10.93 -18.60
N LYS A 142 12.10 -10.97 -18.13
CA LYS A 142 12.87 -9.83 -17.60
C LYS A 142 12.15 -9.11 -16.45
N VAL A 143 11.57 -9.90 -15.56
CA VAL A 143 10.90 -9.41 -14.34
C VAL A 143 11.56 -10.03 -13.11
N PRO A 144 11.48 -9.39 -11.93
CA PRO A 144 11.87 -10.03 -10.68
C PRO A 144 11.09 -11.32 -10.42
N LEU A 145 11.67 -12.25 -9.65
CA LEU A 145 11.05 -13.55 -9.41
C LEU A 145 9.72 -13.43 -8.65
N TYR A 146 9.61 -12.54 -7.66
CA TYR A 146 8.36 -12.27 -6.97
C TYR A 146 7.23 -11.84 -7.92
N GLN A 147 7.55 -11.02 -8.94
CA GLN A 147 6.60 -10.59 -9.96
C GLN A 147 6.17 -11.77 -10.84
N HIS A 148 7.13 -12.64 -11.19
CA HIS A 148 6.84 -13.85 -11.95
C HIS A 148 5.88 -14.79 -11.20
N TYR A 149 6.10 -15.00 -9.89
CA TYR A 149 5.19 -15.78 -9.06
C TYR A 149 3.81 -15.13 -8.94
N ALA A 150 3.73 -13.80 -8.82
CA ALA A 150 2.45 -13.10 -8.85
C ALA A 150 1.68 -13.32 -10.16
N ASP A 151 2.37 -13.21 -11.31
CA ASP A 151 1.79 -13.48 -12.62
C ASP A 151 1.24 -14.92 -12.71
N LEU A 152 2.01 -15.91 -12.24
CA LEU A 152 1.60 -17.33 -12.24
C LEU A 152 0.39 -17.58 -11.35
N ALA A 153 0.32 -16.90 -10.21
CA ALA A 153 -0.80 -17.02 -9.27
C ALA A 153 -2.04 -16.22 -9.68
N GLY A 154 -1.94 -15.36 -10.70
CA GLY A 154 -3.00 -14.43 -11.10
C GLY A 154 -3.17 -13.25 -10.15
N ASN A 155 -2.15 -12.93 -9.34
CA ASN A 155 -2.17 -11.82 -8.40
C ASN A 155 -1.85 -10.50 -9.11
N SER A 156 -2.50 -9.41 -8.68
CA SER A 156 -2.05 -8.06 -9.01
C SER A 156 -0.79 -7.74 -8.22
N VAL A 157 0.16 -7.07 -8.86
CA VAL A 157 1.43 -6.65 -8.24
C VAL A 157 1.35 -5.30 -7.57
N THR A 158 0.12 -4.82 -7.44
CA THR A 158 -0.20 -3.45 -7.11
C THR A 158 -1.51 -3.46 -6.32
N PRO A 159 -1.45 -3.31 -4.98
CA PRO A 159 -0.25 -3.28 -4.13
C PRO A 159 0.30 -4.68 -3.79
N MET A 160 1.63 -4.87 -3.81
CA MET A 160 2.26 -6.05 -3.20
C MET A 160 2.44 -5.89 -1.69
N THR A 161 2.16 -6.97 -0.95
CA THR A 161 2.32 -7.05 0.50
C THR A 161 3.61 -7.79 0.84
N LEU A 162 4.45 -7.19 1.69
CA LEU A 162 5.59 -7.88 2.31
C LEU A 162 5.11 -8.69 3.51
N PRO A 163 5.65 -9.90 3.72
CA PRO A 163 5.23 -10.74 4.83
C PRO A 163 5.76 -10.24 6.17
N VAL A 164 4.99 -10.44 7.24
CA VAL A 164 5.48 -10.31 8.62
C VAL A 164 6.36 -11.53 8.93
N PRO A 165 7.63 -11.34 9.36
CA PRO A 165 8.50 -12.45 9.70
C PRO A 165 8.15 -13.04 11.08
N CYS A 166 7.97 -14.35 11.15
CA CYS A 166 7.88 -15.13 12.39
C CYS A 166 9.27 -15.69 12.70
N PHE A 167 9.98 -15.09 13.66
CA PHE A 167 11.36 -15.48 13.98
C PHE A 167 11.38 -16.61 15.00
N ASN A 168 11.85 -17.80 14.63
CA ASN A 168 12.09 -18.88 15.57
C ASN A 168 13.31 -18.54 16.45
N VAL A 169 13.11 -18.23 17.74
CA VAL A 169 14.19 -17.76 18.63
C VAL A 169 14.48 -18.67 19.82
N ILE A 170 13.59 -19.60 20.15
CA ILE A 170 13.82 -20.68 21.13
C ILE A 170 13.41 -21.99 20.47
N ASN A 171 14.34 -22.94 20.44
CA ASN A 171 14.15 -24.26 19.87
C ASN A 171 13.92 -25.31 20.97
N GLY A 172 12.97 -26.20 20.73
CA GLY A 172 12.76 -27.47 21.45
C GLY A 172 12.54 -28.60 20.45
N GLY A 173 11.72 -29.60 20.79
CA GLY A 173 11.36 -30.70 19.88
C GLY A 173 12.57 -31.40 19.25
N GLU A 174 12.42 -31.99 18.07
CA GLU A 174 13.56 -32.66 17.40
C GLU A 174 14.69 -31.70 16.97
N HIS A 175 14.45 -30.38 17.03
CA HIS A 175 15.42 -29.34 16.66
C HIS A 175 16.41 -28.97 17.77
N ALA A 176 16.26 -29.51 18.98
CA ALA A 176 17.13 -29.18 20.12
C ALA A 176 17.32 -30.32 21.13
N GLY A 177 18.53 -30.44 21.67
CA GLY A 177 18.89 -31.41 22.72
C GLY A 177 18.44 -31.05 24.14
N ASN A 178 17.54 -30.07 24.30
CA ASN A 178 16.94 -29.73 25.60
C ASN A 178 15.66 -30.58 25.86
N LYS A 179 15.09 -30.47 27.05
CA LYS A 179 13.85 -31.19 27.45
C LYS A 179 12.56 -30.57 26.92
N LEU A 180 12.65 -29.42 26.24
CA LEU A 180 11.46 -28.71 25.76
C LEU A 180 10.79 -29.52 24.66
N ALA A 181 9.51 -29.86 24.85
CA ALA A 181 8.75 -30.64 23.88
C ALA A 181 8.36 -29.84 22.64
N PHE A 182 7.86 -28.61 22.83
CA PHE A 182 7.42 -27.74 21.74
C PHE A 182 8.61 -27.34 20.87
N GLN A 183 8.44 -27.36 19.56
CA GLN A 183 9.54 -27.26 18.61
C GLN A 183 10.08 -25.83 18.46
N GLU A 184 9.21 -24.82 18.34
CA GLU A 184 9.59 -23.44 18.00
C GLU A 184 8.79 -22.40 18.77
N PHE A 185 9.47 -21.34 19.20
CA PHE A 185 8.83 -20.17 19.81
C PHE A 185 9.18 -18.93 18.99
N PHE A 186 8.14 -18.25 18.53
CA PHE A 186 8.26 -17.13 17.60
C PHE A 186 8.24 -15.77 18.29
N VAL A 187 9.10 -14.86 17.81
CA VAL A 187 8.87 -13.41 17.94
C VAL A 187 8.26 -12.92 16.65
N ILE A 188 7.12 -12.22 16.75
CA ILE A 188 6.35 -11.76 15.59
C ILE A 188 6.10 -10.25 15.73
N PRO A 189 6.80 -9.40 14.96
CA PRO A 189 6.70 -7.94 15.05
C PRO A 189 5.48 -7.40 14.28
N THR A 190 4.27 -7.80 14.68
CA THR A 190 3.01 -7.44 14.01
C THR A 190 2.71 -5.95 13.97
N GLY A 191 3.27 -5.16 14.90
CA GLY A 191 3.16 -3.69 14.92
C GLY A 191 4.20 -2.95 14.07
N ALA A 192 5.07 -3.65 13.33
CA ALA A 192 6.07 -3.03 12.48
C ALA A 192 5.42 -2.27 11.30
N GLN A 193 6.07 -1.19 10.86
CA GLN A 193 5.57 -0.31 9.78
C GLN A 193 6.16 -0.65 8.40
N SER A 194 7.17 -1.50 8.36
CA SER A 194 7.84 -1.98 7.16
C SER A 194 8.57 -3.27 7.48
N PHE A 195 8.98 -4.01 6.45
CA PHE A 195 9.79 -5.21 6.63
C PHE A 195 11.15 -4.87 7.27
N SER A 196 11.77 -3.76 6.86
CA SER A 196 12.99 -3.24 7.48
C SER A 196 12.83 -2.97 9.00
N HIS A 197 11.69 -2.44 9.43
CA HIS A 197 11.40 -2.24 10.86
C HIS A 197 11.19 -3.57 11.59
N ALA A 198 10.46 -4.51 10.97
CA ALA A 198 10.24 -5.86 11.50
C ALA A 198 11.57 -6.61 11.74
N MET A 199 12.52 -6.52 10.79
CA MET A 199 13.85 -7.08 10.93
C MET A 199 14.65 -6.47 12.08
N ALA A 200 14.61 -5.14 12.24
CA ALA A 200 15.29 -4.45 13.33
C ALA A 200 14.77 -4.95 14.70
N ILE A 201 13.46 -5.02 14.85
CA ILE A 201 12.80 -5.54 16.06
C ILE A 201 13.25 -6.99 16.34
N GLY A 202 13.15 -7.88 15.33
CA GLY A 202 13.55 -9.29 15.48
C GLY A 202 15.00 -9.46 15.94
N CYS A 203 15.93 -8.72 15.32
CA CYS A 203 17.35 -8.72 15.69
C CYS A 203 17.60 -8.20 17.12
N GLU A 204 16.93 -7.12 17.51
CA GLU A 204 17.07 -6.52 18.84
C GLU A 204 16.53 -7.45 19.93
N VAL A 205 15.36 -8.06 19.70
CA VAL A 205 14.78 -9.06 20.62
C VAL A 205 15.68 -10.29 20.71
N PHE A 206 16.18 -10.82 19.58
CA PHE A 206 17.07 -11.98 19.56
C PHE A 206 18.35 -11.74 20.38
N HIS A 207 18.99 -10.58 20.24
CA HIS A 207 20.20 -10.24 21.02
C HIS A 207 19.91 -10.03 22.51
N ASN A 208 18.76 -9.44 22.86
CA ASN A 208 18.34 -9.32 24.25
C ASN A 208 18.01 -10.69 24.86
N LEU A 209 17.35 -11.56 24.11
CA LEU A 209 17.07 -12.93 24.53
C LEU A 209 18.36 -13.71 24.81
N LYS A 210 19.39 -13.55 23.96
CA LYS A 210 20.73 -14.10 24.21
C LYS A 210 21.29 -13.67 25.56
N ALA A 211 21.15 -12.38 25.90
CA ALA A 211 21.63 -11.84 27.17
C ALA A 211 20.83 -12.36 28.36
N VAL A 212 19.50 -12.48 28.24
CA VAL A 212 18.61 -13.07 29.25
C VAL A 212 18.99 -14.53 29.52
N ILE A 213 19.11 -15.34 28.46
CA ILE A 213 19.51 -16.75 28.56
C ILE A 213 20.90 -16.88 29.19
N LYS A 214 21.87 -16.08 28.74
CA LYS A 214 23.23 -16.10 29.29
C LYS A 214 23.26 -15.77 30.77
N ALA A 215 22.47 -14.79 31.20
CA ALA A 215 22.39 -14.41 32.61
C ALA A 215 21.75 -15.50 33.48
N LYS A 216 20.73 -16.21 32.95
CA LYS A 216 19.98 -17.23 33.67
C LYS A 216 20.70 -18.58 33.72
N PHE A 217 21.35 -19.00 32.64
CA PHE A 217 21.87 -20.35 32.46
C PHE A 217 23.36 -20.43 32.08
N GLY A 218 24.02 -19.31 31.85
CA GLY A 218 25.42 -19.26 31.43
C GLY A 218 25.62 -19.24 29.91
N GLY A 219 26.88 -19.13 29.48
CA GLY A 219 27.25 -18.93 28.07
C GLY A 219 26.85 -20.09 27.15
N ASP A 220 26.96 -21.33 27.63
CA ASP A 220 26.71 -22.53 26.84
C ASP A 220 25.23 -22.67 26.44
N ALA A 221 24.32 -22.12 27.23
CA ALA A 221 22.88 -22.07 26.91
C ALA A 221 22.55 -21.13 25.72
N THR A 222 23.52 -20.35 25.23
CA THR A 222 23.35 -19.48 24.05
C THR A 222 23.83 -20.12 22.75
N LEU A 223 24.11 -21.43 22.76
CA LEU A 223 24.24 -22.21 21.53
C LEU A 223 22.89 -22.26 20.80
N ILE A 224 22.96 -22.36 19.48
CA ILE A 224 21.80 -22.27 18.59
C ILE A 224 21.51 -23.64 17.96
N GLY A 225 20.23 -23.93 17.73
CA GLY A 225 19.78 -25.12 16.99
C GLY A 225 19.89 -24.94 15.47
N ASP A 226 19.30 -25.89 14.74
CA ASP A 226 19.33 -25.97 13.27
C ASP A 226 18.82 -24.69 12.60
N GLU A 227 17.85 -24.02 13.22
CA GLU A 227 17.17 -22.84 12.68
C GLU A 227 17.66 -21.51 13.25
N GLY A 228 18.70 -21.57 14.08
CA GLY A 228 19.37 -20.40 14.64
C GLY A 228 18.79 -19.85 15.94
N GLY A 229 17.64 -20.38 16.40
CA GLY A 229 17.10 -20.09 17.72
C GLY A 229 17.93 -20.75 18.83
N PHE A 230 17.85 -20.23 20.05
CA PHE A 230 18.60 -20.75 21.19
C PHE A 230 17.97 -22.03 21.74
N ALA A 231 18.75 -22.91 22.36
CA ALA A 231 18.25 -24.14 23.00
C ALA A 231 18.44 -24.13 24.54
N PRO A 232 17.87 -23.16 25.28
CA PRO A 232 18.03 -23.09 26.73
C PRO A 232 17.30 -24.26 27.43
N PRO A 233 17.75 -24.67 28.63
CA PRO A 233 17.05 -25.64 29.46
C PRO A 233 15.82 -24.98 30.09
N CYS A 234 14.67 -25.06 29.42
CA CYS A 234 13.43 -24.42 29.87
C CYS A 234 12.18 -25.30 29.64
N SER A 235 11.12 -24.96 30.35
CA SER A 235 9.74 -25.39 30.09
C SER A 235 9.04 -24.41 29.14
N VAL A 236 7.83 -24.74 28.67
CA VAL A 236 7.02 -23.84 27.81
C VAL A 236 6.79 -22.48 28.49
N ASP A 237 6.31 -22.48 29.75
CA ASP A 237 6.07 -21.22 30.50
C ASP A 237 7.35 -20.42 30.68
N SER A 238 8.44 -21.04 31.15
CA SER A 238 9.69 -20.33 31.39
C SER A 238 10.38 -19.87 30.09
N GLY A 239 10.12 -20.53 28.97
CA GLY A 239 10.51 -20.08 27.63
C GLY A 239 9.76 -18.81 27.22
N LEU A 240 8.43 -18.80 27.37
CA LEU A 240 7.59 -17.63 27.11
C LEU A 240 7.94 -16.45 28.03
N GLU A 241 8.18 -16.68 29.32
CA GLU A 241 8.64 -15.65 30.26
C GLU A 241 9.93 -14.98 29.80
N MET A 242 10.94 -15.77 29.40
CA MET A 242 12.21 -15.23 28.89
C MET A 242 12.01 -14.45 27.59
N LEU A 243 11.11 -14.92 26.74
CA LEU A 243 10.78 -14.26 25.48
C LEU A 243 10.14 -12.88 25.73
N MET A 244 9.18 -12.82 26.65
CA MET A 244 8.53 -11.56 27.05
C MET A 244 9.53 -10.61 27.73
N GLU A 245 10.42 -11.12 28.59
CA GLU A 245 11.50 -10.32 29.18
C GLU A 245 12.43 -9.74 28.10
N ALA A 246 12.76 -10.51 27.07
CA ALA A 246 13.59 -10.06 25.96
C ALA A 246 12.91 -8.99 25.11
N ILE A 247 11.61 -9.13 24.84
CA ILE A 247 10.80 -8.13 24.13
C ILE A 247 10.76 -6.81 24.92
N ASP A 248 10.55 -6.89 26.24
CA ASP A 248 10.50 -5.71 27.10
C ASP A 248 11.86 -4.99 27.16
N LYS A 249 12.95 -5.74 27.34
CA LYS A 249 14.32 -5.19 27.33
C LYS A 249 14.69 -4.55 25.99
N ALA A 250 14.17 -5.06 24.89
CA ALA A 250 14.36 -4.46 23.56
C ALA A 250 13.51 -3.20 23.35
N GLY A 251 12.53 -2.92 24.22
CA GLY A 251 11.66 -1.75 24.14
C GLY A 251 10.49 -1.91 23.15
N HIS A 252 10.12 -3.15 22.81
CA HIS A 252 9.10 -3.47 21.80
C HIS A 252 7.80 -4.07 22.38
N SER A 253 7.57 -3.86 23.68
CA SER A 253 6.32 -4.24 24.36
C SER A 253 5.10 -3.62 23.66
N GLY A 254 4.14 -4.45 23.24
CA GLY A 254 2.94 -4.04 22.51
C GLY A 254 3.13 -3.81 21.00
N VAL A 255 4.36 -3.96 20.48
CA VAL A 255 4.67 -3.97 19.04
C VAL A 255 4.94 -5.40 18.55
N CYS A 256 5.45 -6.25 19.44
CA CYS A 256 5.62 -7.68 19.20
C CYS A 256 4.50 -8.50 19.81
N THR A 257 4.20 -9.60 19.12
CA THR A 257 3.40 -10.73 19.58
C THR A 257 4.27 -11.99 19.53
N VAL A 258 3.76 -13.10 20.03
CA VAL A 258 4.46 -14.37 20.03
C VAL A 258 3.64 -15.45 19.31
N GLY A 259 4.30 -16.53 18.91
CA GLY A 259 3.65 -17.69 18.31
C GLY A 259 4.40 -18.95 18.63
N LEU A 260 3.82 -20.10 18.29
CA LEU A 260 4.37 -21.41 18.61
C LEU A 260 4.26 -22.33 17.40
N ASP A 261 5.29 -23.13 17.15
CA ASP A 261 5.15 -24.40 16.45
C ASP A 261 5.39 -25.51 17.47
N VAL A 262 4.35 -26.32 17.66
CA VAL A 262 4.36 -27.37 18.66
C VAL A 262 4.95 -28.66 18.10
N ALA A 263 4.69 -28.99 16.83
CA ALA A 263 5.02 -30.28 16.21
C ALA A 263 4.54 -31.49 17.04
N SER A 264 3.26 -31.50 17.43
CA SER A 264 2.74 -32.43 18.44
C SER A 264 2.79 -33.91 18.04
N SER A 265 2.87 -34.20 16.74
CA SER A 265 3.05 -35.57 16.21
C SER A 265 4.31 -36.24 16.80
N GLU A 266 5.38 -35.48 17.06
CA GLU A 266 6.66 -36.02 17.56
C GLU A 266 6.59 -36.56 18.99
N PHE A 267 5.62 -36.09 19.78
CA PHE A 267 5.42 -36.53 21.17
C PHE A 267 4.02 -37.07 21.42
N LYS A 268 3.33 -37.46 20.35
CA LYS A 268 2.10 -38.22 20.42
C LYS A 268 2.39 -39.61 20.99
N VAL A 269 1.62 -40.03 22.00
CA VAL A 269 1.78 -41.38 22.57
C VAL A 269 1.10 -42.40 21.66
N GLU A 270 1.88 -43.33 21.10
CA GLU A 270 1.39 -44.34 20.17
C GLU A 270 0.22 -45.15 20.77
N GLY A 271 -0.89 -45.21 20.04
CA GLY A 271 -2.09 -45.96 20.43
C GLY A 271 -2.94 -45.33 21.54
N GLU A 272 -2.60 -44.14 22.04
CA GLU A 272 -3.34 -43.47 23.12
C GLU A 272 -3.84 -42.06 22.70
N ASN A 273 -4.96 -41.59 23.25
CA ASN A 273 -5.37 -40.19 23.12
C ASN A 273 -4.61 -39.28 24.12
N ALA A 274 -3.27 -39.35 24.07
CA ALA A 274 -2.39 -38.58 24.95
C ALA A 274 -1.16 -38.06 24.21
N TYR A 275 -0.54 -37.04 24.79
CA TYR A 275 0.65 -36.34 24.35
C TYR A 275 1.62 -36.22 25.53
N ASP A 276 2.91 -36.44 25.31
CA ASP A 276 3.92 -36.51 26.36
C ASP A 276 4.89 -35.32 26.30
N LEU A 277 4.64 -34.28 27.10
CA LEU A 277 5.48 -33.07 27.08
C LEU A 277 6.87 -33.27 27.70
N ASP A 278 7.20 -34.47 28.20
CA ASP A 278 8.53 -34.83 28.71
C ASP A 278 9.12 -36.03 27.93
N PHE A 279 8.70 -36.26 26.68
CA PHE A 279 9.04 -37.46 25.88
C PHE A 279 10.54 -37.75 25.75
N LYS A 280 11.38 -36.71 25.86
CA LYS A 280 12.85 -36.82 25.79
C LYS A 280 13.51 -37.27 27.08
N THR A 281 12.76 -37.32 28.19
CA THR A 281 13.26 -37.81 29.48
C THR A 281 12.85 -39.27 29.66
N SER A 282 13.71 -40.07 30.30
CA SER A 282 13.45 -41.48 30.58
C SER A 282 13.91 -41.87 31.99
N GLY A 283 13.44 -43.02 32.48
CA GLY A 283 13.83 -43.55 33.79
C GLY A 283 13.24 -42.76 34.96
N ALA A 284 14.04 -42.59 36.03
CA ALA A 284 13.59 -41.96 37.28
C ALA A 284 13.30 -40.45 37.14
N ASP A 285 13.83 -39.80 36.11
CA ASP A 285 13.66 -38.36 35.88
C ASP A 285 12.39 -38.04 35.07
N LYS A 286 11.66 -39.05 34.59
CA LYS A 286 10.45 -38.91 33.78
C LYS A 286 9.30 -38.35 34.59
N ASP A 287 8.77 -37.20 34.18
CA ASP A 287 7.57 -36.63 34.78
C ASP A 287 6.30 -37.10 34.07
N THR A 288 5.68 -38.15 34.60
CA THR A 288 4.42 -38.68 34.06
C THR A 288 3.23 -37.73 34.18
N SER A 289 3.31 -36.68 35.01
CA SER A 289 2.24 -35.67 35.10
C SER A 289 2.17 -34.75 33.88
N LEU A 290 3.21 -34.75 33.05
CA LEU A 290 3.28 -34.02 31.78
C LEU A 290 2.72 -34.81 30.59
N LYS A 291 2.13 -35.99 30.84
CA LYS A 291 1.33 -36.71 29.86
C LYS A 291 -0.10 -36.18 29.90
N LEU A 292 -0.49 -35.47 28.84
CA LEU A 292 -1.76 -34.75 28.74
C LEU A 292 -2.68 -35.43 27.73
N SER A 293 -3.97 -35.50 28.04
CA SER A 293 -4.97 -35.88 27.02
C SER A 293 -5.14 -34.78 25.98
N GLY A 294 -5.80 -35.08 24.85
CA GLY A 294 -6.15 -34.03 23.87
C GLY A 294 -6.95 -32.86 24.46
N ASP A 295 -7.86 -33.14 25.40
CA ASP A 295 -8.65 -32.10 26.07
C ASP A 295 -7.79 -31.28 27.06
N ASP A 296 -6.84 -31.91 27.76
CA ASP A 296 -5.91 -31.22 28.65
C ASP A 296 -4.91 -30.35 27.87
N MET A 297 -4.46 -30.81 26.70
CA MET A 297 -3.64 -30.03 25.76
C MET A 297 -4.41 -28.81 25.26
N LEU A 298 -5.69 -28.96 24.89
CA LEU A 298 -6.54 -27.81 24.52
C LEU A 298 -6.65 -26.80 25.68
N ALA A 299 -6.90 -27.27 26.90
CA ALA A 299 -6.96 -26.41 28.07
C ALA A 299 -5.63 -25.69 28.33
N PHE A 300 -4.50 -26.38 28.09
CA PHE A 300 -3.17 -25.80 28.15
C PHE A 300 -3.00 -24.66 27.13
N TYR A 301 -3.37 -24.87 25.86
CA TYR A 301 -3.31 -23.84 24.82
C TYR A 301 -4.19 -22.62 25.14
N GLN A 302 -5.40 -22.86 25.66
CA GLN A 302 -6.29 -21.78 26.11
C GLN A 302 -5.66 -20.95 27.23
N LYS A 303 -5.02 -21.61 28.21
CA LYS A 303 -4.33 -20.93 29.30
C LYS A 303 -3.21 -20.04 28.77
N ILE A 304 -2.27 -20.60 28.01
CA ILE A 304 -1.11 -19.81 27.53
C ILE A 304 -1.55 -18.68 26.58
N SER A 305 -2.61 -18.88 25.79
CA SER A 305 -3.14 -17.84 24.90
C SER A 305 -3.85 -16.71 25.65
N ASN A 306 -4.29 -16.95 26.89
CA ASN A 306 -4.82 -15.90 27.76
C ASN A 306 -3.70 -15.17 28.54
N ASP A 307 -2.64 -15.89 28.90
CA ASP A 307 -1.53 -15.37 29.70
C ASP A 307 -0.51 -14.58 28.87
N TYR A 308 -0.37 -14.92 27.58
CA TYR A 308 0.63 -14.35 26.66
C TYR A 308 -0.02 -13.86 25.35
N PRO A 309 0.61 -12.90 24.63
CA PRO A 309 0.09 -12.38 23.36
C PRO A 309 0.38 -13.37 22.20
N ILE A 310 -0.08 -14.61 22.34
CA ILE A 310 0.02 -15.65 21.31
C ILE A 310 -1.02 -15.34 20.22
N VAL A 311 -0.54 -15.17 18.98
CA VAL A 311 -1.40 -14.90 17.83
C VAL A 311 -1.48 -16.06 16.84
N THR A 312 -0.57 -17.02 16.95
CA THR A 312 -0.51 -18.18 16.03
C THR A 312 0.03 -19.42 16.75
N ILE A 313 -0.58 -20.57 16.49
CA ILE A 313 -0.16 -21.89 16.97
C ILE A 313 -0.19 -22.86 15.78
N GLU A 314 0.96 -23.46 15.50
CA GLU A 314 1.18 -24.47 14.47
C GLU A 314 1.25 -25.87 15.09
N ASP A 315 0.65 -26.84 14.40
CA ASP A 315 0.58 -28.25 14.76
C ASP A 315 0.30 -28.56 16.25
N PRO A 316 -0.80 -28.00 16.83
CA PRO A 316 -1.19 -28.22 18.22
C PRO A 316 -1.58 -29.66 18.55
N PHE A 317 -1.82 -30.49 17.55
CA PHE A 317 -2.17 -31.91 17.71
C PHE A 317 -1.50 -32.74 16.62
N ASP A 318 -1.48 -34.05 16.84
CA ASP A 318 -0.99 -35.01 15.86
C ASP A 318 -1.70 -34.85 14.51
N GLN A 319 -0.96 -35.10 13.43
CA GLN A 319 -1.41 -34.97 12.04
C GLN A 319 -2.72 -35.72 11.71
N ASP A 320 -3.06 -36.78 12.44
CA ASP A 320 -4.28 -37.58 12.23
C ASP A 320 -5.35 -37.37 13.33
N ASP A 321 -5.14 -36.47 14.29
CA ASP A 321 -6.07 -36.16 15.39
C ASP A 321 -7.12 -35.10 15.01
N TRP A 322 -7.87 -35.38 13.94
CA TRP A 322 -8.86 -34.48 13.33
C TRP A 322 -9.90 -33.93 14.32
N ASP A 323 -10.27 -34.73 15.33
CA ASP A 323 -11.23 -34.33 16.37
C ASP A 323 -10.68 -33.17 17.21
N ASN A 324 -9.43 -33.28 17.70
CA ASN A 324 -8.85 -32.22 18.52
C ASN A 324 -8.45 -30.98 17.70
N TRP A 325 -8.04 -31.15 16.43
CA TRP A 325 -7.88 -30.02 15.48
C TRP A 325 -9.16 -29.20 15.33
N THR A 326 -10.30 -29.88 15.13
CA THR A 326 -11.60 -29.20 15.01
C THR A 326 -11.98 -28.49 16.33
N LYS A 327 -11.73 -29.12 17.48
CA LYS A 327 -12.02 -28.52 18.79
C LYS A 327 -11.20 -27.25 19.05
N ILE A 328 -9.89 -27.25 18.78
CA ILE A 328 -9.06 -26.06 19.02
C ILE A 328 -9.41 -24.92 18.08
N THR A 329 -9.66 -25.21 16.80
CA THR A 329 -10.08 -24.20 15.84
C THR A 329 -11.42 -23.60 16.22
N ALA A 330 -12.38 -24.41 16.70
CA ALA A 330 -13.65 -23.90 17.22
C ALA A 330 -13.48 -23.07 18.51
N ALA A 331 -12.52 -23.42 19.37
CA ALA A 331 -12.33 -22.76 20.67
C ALA A 331 -11.49 -21.47 20.59
N LEU A 332 -10.48 -21.42 19.72
CA LEU A 332 -9.47 -20.37 19.65
C LEU A 332 -9.35 -19.69 18.29
N GLY A 333 -9.87 -20.28 17.21
CA GLY A 333 -9.62 -19.85 15.82
C GLY A 333 -10.02 -18.41 15.48
N ASP A 334 -10.93 -17.81 16.24
CA ASP A 334 -11.33 -16.40 16.06
C ASP A 334 -10.28 -15.40 16.59
N LYS A 335 -9.37 -15.84 17.46
CA LYS A 335 -8.37 -15.00 18.16
C LYS A 335 -6.94 -15.40 17.85
N VAL A 336 -6.71 -16.70 17.67
CA VAL A 336 -5.41 -17.31 17.44
C VAL A 336 -5.49 -18.07 16.12
N GLN A 337 -4.57 -17.76 15.22
CA GLN A 337 -4.39 -18.50 13.99
C GLN A 337 -3.94 -19.93 14.30
N ILE A 338 -4.64 -20.91 13.74
CA ILE A 338 -4.32 -22.34 13.88
C ILE A 338 -3.75 -22.79 12.54
N VAL A 339 -2.45 -23.08 12.54
CA VAL A 339 -1.68 -23.38 11.33
C VAL A 339 -1.55 -24.89 11.18
N GLY A 340 -1.98 -25.43 10.03
CA GLY A 340 -1.74 -26.82 9.68
C GLY A 340 -0.48 -26.98 8.83
N ASP A 341 0.52 -27.66 9.36
CA ASP A 341 1.76 -28.04 8.67
C ASP A 341 1.75 -29.55 8.37
N ASP A 342 2.06 -30.42 9.33
CA ASP A 342 1.98 -31.88 9.14
C ASP A 342 0.55 -32.35 8.88
N LEU A 343 -0.44 -31.62 9.41
CA LEU A 343 -1.85 -31.86 9.09
C LEU A 343 -2.12 -31.75 7.59
N THR A 344 -1.54 -30.76 6.90
CA THR A 344 -1.93 -30.41 5.53
C THR A 344 -0.88 -30.80 4.49
N VAL A 345 0.39 -30.89 4.88
CA VAL A 345 1.58 -31.18 4.07
C VAL A 345 1.59 -30.47 2.71
N THR A 346 1.06 -29.24 2.67
CA THR A 346 0.88 -28.47 1.42
C THR A 346 0.11 -29.23 0.32
N ASN A 347 -0.67 -30.26 0.66
CA ASN A 347 -1.35 -31.13 -0.28
C ASN A 347 -2.80 -30.68 -0.52
N PRO A 348 -3.18 -30.31 -1.77
CA PRO A 348 -4.53 -29.81 -2.07
C PRO A 348 -5.67 -30.73 -1.61
N SER A 349 -5.50 -32.05 -1.68
CA SER A 349 -6.54 -33.00 -1.27
C SER A 349 -6.76 -33.03 0.25
N ILE A 350 -5.68 -32.88 1.02
CA ILE A 350 -5.74 -32.86 2.49
C ILE A 350 -6.19 -31.49 2.98
N ILE A 351 -5.75 -30.41 2.31
CA ILE A 351 -6.26 -29.05 2.53
C ILE A 351 -7.78 -29.01 2.33
N ALA A 352 -8.30 -29.61 1.25
CA ALA A 352 -9.74 -29.68 1.02
C ALA A 352 -10.50 -30.39 2.16
N LYS A 353 -9.95 -31.49 2.69
CA LYS A 353 -10.49 -32.19 3.87
C LYS A 353 -10.45 -31.31 5.12
N ALA A 354 -9.34 -30.62 5.36
CA ALA A 354 -9.18 -29.74 6.52
C ALA A 354 -10.10 -28.51 6.48
N ILE A 355 -10.38 -27.97 5.29
CA ILE A 355 -11.41 -26.94 5.07
C ILE A 355 -12.80 -27.48 5.43
N ASP A 356 -13.17 -28.67 4.92
CA ASP A 356 -14.48 -29.28 5.18
C ASP A 356 -14.72 -29.54 6.67
N GLN A 357 -13.68 -30.03 7.36
CA GLN A 357 -13.75 -30.31 8.81
C GLN A 357 -13.55 -29.08 9.68
N LYS A 358 -13.17 -27.92 9.11
CA LYS A 358 -12.77 -26.71 9.86
C LYS A 358 -11.66 -27.03 10.87
N ALA A 359 -10.70 -27.84 10.45
CA ALA A 359 -9.64 -28.36 11.30
C ALA A 359 -8.59 -27.28 11.65
N CYS A 360 -8.33 -26.34 10.74
CA CYS A 360 -7.43 -25.21 10.95
C CYS A 360 -7.91 -23.98 10.15
N ASN A 361 -7.20 -22.85 10.25
CA ASN A 361 -7.53 -21.61 9.52
C ASN A 361 -6.31 -20.93 8.89
N CYS A 362 -5.18 -21.64 8.83
CA CYS A 362 -3.99 -21.22 8.12
C CYS A 362 -3.24 -22.42 7.53
N LEU A 363 -2.73 -22.24 6.32
CA LEU A 363 -1.81 -23.17 5.67
C LEU A 363 -0.36 -22.77 5.99
N LEU A 364 0.46 -23.71 6.46
CA LEU A 364 1.91 -23.57 6.33
C LEU A 364 2.35 -24.04 4.95
N LEU A 365 2.85 -23.11 4.13
CA LEU A 365 3.29 -23.41 2.77
C LEU A 365 4.76 -23.84 2.76
N LYS A 366 5.02 -25.13 2.54
CA LYS A 366 6.36 -25.69 2.28
C LYS A 366 6.38 -26.34 0.90
N VAL A 367 7.03 -25.68 -0.05
CA VAL A 367 7.01 -26.07 -1.47
C VAL A 367 7.57 -27.48 -1.70
N ASN A 368 8.51 -27.93 -0.88
CA ASN A 368 9.06 -29.29 -0.99
C ASN A 368 8.14 -30.40 -0.45
N GLN A 369 7.16 -30.08 0.40
CA GLN A 369 6.17 -31.06 0.86
C GLN A 369 5.25 -31.52 -0.28
N ILE A 370 4.99 -30.65 -1.27
CA ILE A 370 4.20 -30.99 -2.45
C ILE A 370 5.07 -31.27 -3.68
N GLY A 371 6.22 -30.61 -3.82
CA GLY A 371 7.26 -30.92 -4.80
C GLY A 371 7.24 -30.13 -6.11
N SER A 372 6.38 -29.11 -6.26
CA SER A 372 6.35 -28.23 -7.44
C SER A 372 5.79 -26.84 -7.13
N ILE A 373 6.14 -25.85 -7.94
CA ILE A 373 5.57 -24.50 -7.86
C ILE A 373 4.09 -24.50 -8.24
N THR A 374 3.70 -25.23 -9.28
CA THR A 374 2.29 -25.26 -9.74
C THR A 374 1.34 -25.78 -8.66
N GLU A 375 1.67 -26.90 -8.00
CA GLU A 375 0.82 -27.42 -6.93
C GLU A 375 0.86 -26.54 -5.68
N SER A 376 2.01 -25.91 -5.38
CA SER A 376 2.11 -24.94 -4.28
C SER A 376 1.21 -23.74 -4.48
N ILE A 377 1.16 -23.18 -5.69
CA ILE A 377 0.26 -22.08 -6.03
C ILE A 377 -1.21 -22.50 -5.87
N ARG A 378 -1.57 -23.71 -6.33
CA ARG A 378 -2.93 -24.26 -6.17
C ARG A 378 -3.31 -24.40 -4.69
N ALA A 379 -2.41 -24.93 -3.85
CA ALA A 379 -2.61 -25.03 -2.41
C ALA A 379 -2.85 -23.67 -1.73
N VAL A 380 -2.05 -22.65 -2.07
CA VAL A 380 -2.26 -21.27 -1.59
C VAL A 380 -3.61 -20.72 -2.03
N GLN A 381 -3.99 -20.93 -3.29
CA GLN A 381 -5.27 -20.45 -3.81
C GLN A 381 -6.46 -21.14 -3.13
N ASP A 382 -6.38 -22.44 -2.83
CA ASP A 382 -7.40 -23.18 -2.09
C ASP A 382 -7.56 -22.63 -0.67
N ALA A 383 -6.44 -22.45 0.06
CA ALA A 383 -6.45 -21.87 1.40
C ALA A 383 -7.07 -20.46 1.40
N LYS A 384 -6.64 -19.58 0.49
CA LYS A 384 -7.17 -18.22 0.38
C LYS A 384 -8.66 -18.18 0.03
N ARG A 385 -9.13 -19.06 -0.86
CA ARG A 385 -10.56 -19.18 -1.19
C ARG A 385 -11.40 -19.61 0.00
N ALA A 386 -10.83 -20.39 0.91
CA ALA A 386 -11.46 -20.77 2.17
C ALA A 386 -11.37 -19.71 3.28
N GLY A 387 -10.75 -18.55 2.99
CA GLY A 387 -10.55 -17.47 3.97
C GLY A 387 -9.42 -17.75 4.97
N TRP A 388 -8.54 -18.71 4.68
CA TRP A 388 -7.40 -19.03 5.53
C TRP A 388 -6.23 -18.06 5.33
N GLY A 389 -5.46 -17.88 6.40
CA GLY A 389 -4.10 -17.33 6.31
C GLY A 389 -3.17 -18.28 5.56
N VAL A 390 -2.03 -17.76 5.11
CA VAL A 390 -0.96 -18.58 4.52
C VAL A 390 0.36 -18.09 5.05
N MET A 391 1.13 -18.96 5.69
CA MET A 391 2.47 -18.67 6.16
C MET A 391 3.48 -19.42 5.30
N THR A 392 4.30 -18.69 4.55
CA THR A 392 5.40 -19.31 3.79
C THR A 392 6.47 -19.81 4.75
N SER A 393 6.97 -21.02 4.54
CA SER A 393 7.90 -21.64 5.46
C SER A 393 9.15 -22.19 4.78
N HIS A 394 10.26 -22.10 5.50
CA HIS A 394 11.49 -22.83 5.23
C HIS A 394 11.39 -24.32 5.64
N ARG A 395 12.52 -25.05 5.58
CA ARG A 395 12.70 -26.31 6.32
C ARG A 395 13.89 -26.21 7.29
N SER A 396 14.00 -27.15 8.23
CA SER A 396 15.14 -27.19 9.14
C SER A 396 16.48 -27.44 8.44
N GLY A 397 16.52 -28.20 7.34
CA GLY A 397 17.64 -28.25 6.41
C GLY A 397 17.45 -27.30 5.23
N GLU A 398 17.98 -26.08 5.35
CA GLU A 398 17.90 -25.06 4.29
C GLU A 398 19.22 -24.92 3.54
N THR A 399 19.16 -24.22 2.40
CA THR A 399 20.33 -23.83 1.59
C THR A 399 20.46 -22.31 1.53
N GLU A 400 21.43 -21.81 0.78
CA GLU A 400 21.56 -20.39 0.46
C GLU A 400 20.45 -19.86 -0.47
N ASP A 401 19.61 -20.73 -1.04
CA ASP A 401 18.55 -20.34 -1.97
C ASP A 401 17.50 -19.48 -1.25
N ASP A 402 17.16 -18.32 -1.80
CA ASP A 402 16.25 -17.36 -1.21
C ASP A 402 14.85 -17.35 -1.84
N TYR A 403 14.50 -18.36 -2.65
CA TYR A 403 13.26 -18.38 -3.44
C TYR A 403 11.97 -18.17 -2.63
N ILE A 404 11.91 -18.63 -1.37
CA ILE A 404 10.71 -18.48 -0.54
C ILE A 404 10.42 -17.02 -0.16
N ALA A 405 11.44 -16.14 -0.19
CA ALA A 405 11.24 -14.70 -0.01
C ALA A 405 10.41 -14.13 -1.16
N ASP A 406 10.84 -14.38 -2.41
CA ASP A 406 10.10 -13.99 -3.60
C ASP A 406 8.73 -14.66 -3.69
N LEU A 407 8.63 -15.92 -3.26
CA LEU A 407 7.37 -16.67 -3.23
C LEU A 407 6.37 -16.04 -2.27
N ALA A 408 6.78 -15.72 -1.03
CA ALA A 408 5.90 -15.11 -0.02
C ALA A 408 5.30 -13.78 -0.53
N VAL A 409 6.13 -12.97 -1.19
CA VAL A 409 5.71 -11.69 -1.78
C VAL A 409 4.79 -11.91 -2.99
N GLY A 410 5.23 -12.72 -3.95
CA GLY A 410 4.49 -12.95 -5.20
C GLY A 410 3.14 -13.64 -4.98
N LEU A 411 3.07 -14.55 -4.02
CA LEU A 411 1.82 -15.22 -3.64
C LEU A 411 1.01 -14.39 -2.63
N CYS A 412 1.53 -13.26 -2.16
CA CYS A 412 0.92 -12.40 -1.15
C CYS A 412 0.47 -13.18 0.09
N THR A 413 1.35 -13.99 0.65
CA THR A 413 1.03 -14.85 1.82
C THR A 413 0.84 -14.03 3.08
N GLY A 414 1.56 -12.91 3.21
CA GLY A 414 1.43 -11.97 4.33
C GLY A 414 2.22 -12.38 5.57
N GLU A 415 2.68 -13.62 5.63
CA GLU A 415 3.44 -14.19 6.74
C GLU A 415 4.57 -15.10 6.21
N ILE A 416 5.72 -15.08 6.88
CA ILE A 416 6.84 -15.96 6.57
C ILE A 416 7.56 -16.42 7.84
N LYS A 417 7.77 -17.73 8.01
CA LYS A 417 8.73 -18.26 8.98
C LYS A 417 9.95 -18.80 8.24
N THR A 418 11.12 -18.22 8.52
CA THR A 418 12.38 -18.65 7.88
C THR A 418 13.56 -18.68 8.86
N GLY A 419 13.28 -18.96 10.14
CA GLY A 419 14.24 -19.19 11.21
C GLY A 419 14.51 -17.98 12.10
N ALA A 420 15.56 -18.04 12.92
CA ALA A 420 16.05 -16.87 13.65
C ALA A 420 16.67 -15.84 12.68
N PRO A 421 16.87 -14.57 13.10
CA PRO A 421 17.76 -13.64 12.43
C PRO A 421 19.25 -14.02 12.63
N CYS A 422 19.58 -15.29 12.45
CA CYS A 422 20.89 -15.91 12.66
C CYS A 422 21.06 -17.07 11.66
N ARG A 423 22.31 -17.41 11.33
CA ARG A 423 22.71 -18.41 10.32
C ARG A 423 22.42 -17.98 8.86
N GLY A 424 23.32 -18.37 7.95
CA GLY A 424 23.37 -17.82 6.59
C GLY A 424 22.17 -18.22 5.74
N GLU A 425 21.75 -19.48 5.85
CA GLU A 425 20.62 -20.06 5.14
C GLU A 425 19.26 -19.43 5.53
N ARG A 426 19.18 -18.81 6.72
CA ARG A 426 18.00 -18.07 7.22
C ARG A 426 18.06 -16.62 6.77
N THR A 427 19.18 -15.97 7.09
CA THR A 427 19.42 -14.56 6.75
C THR A 427 19.46 -14.29 5.25
N ALA A 428 19.75 -15.29 4.41
CA ALA A 428 19.61 -15.18 2.95
C ALA A 428 18.20 -14.72 2.55
N LYS A 429 17.15 -15.36 3.08
CA LYS A 429 15.74 -15.06 2.78
C LYS A 429 15.34 -13.70 3.33
N TYR A 430 15.73 -13.39 4.56
CA TYR A 430 15.46 -12.07 5.15
C TYR A 430 16.14 -10.94 4.38
N ASN A 431 17.40 -11.13 3.97
CA ASN A 431 18.11 -10.16 3.16
C ASN A 431 17.48 -10.01 1.78
N GLN A 432 16.93 -11.08 1.20
CA GLN A 432 16.18 -10.99 -0.04
C GLN A 432 14.88 -10.18 0.13
N LEU A 433 14.15 -10.39 1.22
CA LEU A 433 12.97 -9.57 1.55
C LEU A 433 13.34 -8.08 1.76
N LEU A 434 14.50 -7.77 2.34
CA LEU A 434 15.00 -6.38 2.42
C LEU A 434 15.28 -5.78 1.04
N ARG A 435 15.87 -6.55 0.12
CA ARG A 435 16.09 -6.12 -1.28
C ARG A 435 14.77 -5.91 -2.02
N ILE A 436 13.78 -6.78 -1.77
CA ILE A 436 12.44 -6.61 -2.33
C ILE A 436 11.79 -5.35 -1.75
N ASP A 437 11.83 -5.13 -0.42
CA ASP A 437 11.32 -3.92 0.25
C ASP A 437 11.95 -2.64 -0.33
N GLU A 438 13.26 -2.65 -0.60
CA GLU A 438 13.97 -1.55 -1.27
C GLU A 438 13.51 -1.34 -2.72
N SER A 439 13.22 -2.42 -3.46
CA SER A 439 12.80 -2.36 -4.86
C SER A 439 11.35 -1.89 -5.06
N LEU A 440 10.52 -2.02 -4.02
CA LEU A 440 9.11 -1.63 -4.07
C LEU A 440 8.93 -0.12 -3.86
N PRO A 441 7.94 0.52 -4.52
CA PRO A 441 7.64 1.93 -4.28
C PRO A 441 7.33 2.22 -2.80
N ALA A 442 7.64 3.44 -2.34
CA ALA A 442 7.46 3.86 -0.95
C ALA A 442 6.00 3.63 -0.45
N PRO A 443 5.78 3.42 0.87
CA PRO A 443 4.47 3.07 1.46
C PRO A 443 3.29 3.94 0.99
N PHE A 444 3.51 5.24 0.78
CA PHE A 444 2.50 6.18 0.28
C PHE A 444 2.02 5.89 -1.16
N ALA A 445 2.87 5.33 -2.02
CA ALA A 445 2.48 4.89 -3.36
C ALA A 445 1.68 3.59 -3.31
N ARG A 446 2.00 2.69 -2.37
CA ARG A 446 1.26 1.43 -2.14
C ARG A 446 -0.16 1.67 -1.62
N ASP A 447 -0.37 2.65 -0.74
CA ASP A 447 -1.71 3.03 -0.27
C ASP A 447 -2.58 3.63 -1.39
N ALA A 448 -1.97 4.41 -2.30
CA ALA A 448 -2.66 4.96 -3.46
C ALA A 448 -3.08 3.86 -4.46
N GLU A 449 -2.22 2.86 -4.64
CA GLU A 449 -2.47 1.68 -5.46
C GLU A 449 -3.51 0.73 -4.85
N ARG A 450 -3.52 0.57 -3.51
CA ARG A 450 -4.56 -0.18 -2.77
C ARG A 450 -5.95 0.39 -2.99
N ILE A 451 -6.08 1.72 -2.95
CA ILE A 451 -7.34 2.44 -3.22
C ILE A 451 -7.87 2.14 -4.64
N VAL A 452 -6.98 1.85 -5.60
CA VAL A 452 -7.35 1.48 -6.98
C VAL A 452 -7.64 -0.02 -7.12
N ALA A 453 -6.96 -0.88 -6.36
CA ALA A 453 -7.12 -2.33 -6.42
C ALA A 453 -8.37 -2.86 -5.69
N ASP A 454 -8.83 -2.19 -4.63
CA ASP A 454 -10.01 -2.57 -3.83
C ASP A 454 -11.37 -2.30 -4.52
N VAL A 455 -11.36 -1.84 -5.78
CA VAL A 455 -12.55 -1.62 -6.60
C VAL A 455 -12.91 -2.92 -7.34
N ASP A 456 -14.14 -3.42 -7.20
CA ASP A 456 -14.62 -4.61 -7.94
C ASP A 456 -14.91 -4.26 -9.41
N TRP A 457 -13.85 -4.26 -10.23
CA TRP A 457 -13.88 -3.89 -11.64
C TRP A 457 -14.69 -4.83 -12.55
N SER A 458 -15.26 -5.91 -12.03
CA SER A 458 -16.05 -6.87 -12.82
C SER A 458 -17.52 -6.45 -12.99
N LYS A 459 -17.99 -5.46 -12.21
CA LYS A 459 -19.39 -5.02 -12.19
C LYS A 459 -19.62 -3.62 -12.78
N ASP A 460 -18.59 -2.78 -12.88
CA ASP A 460 -18.73 -1.37 -13.23
C ASP A 460 -18.17 -1.05 -14.62
N ALA A 461 -18.98 -0.50 -15.51
CA ALA A 461 -18.56 -0.12 -16.86
C ALA A 461 -17.59 1.08 -16.85
N CYS A 462 -16.42 0.90 -17.44
CA CYS A 462 -15.40 1.93 -17.56
C CYS A 462 -15.86 3.13 -18.44
N PRO A 463 -15.77 4.39 -17.98
CA PRO A 463 -16.13 5.56 -18.79
C PRO A 463 -15.10 5.80 -19.88
N ARG A 464 -15.56 6.14 -21.10
CA ARG A 464 -14.65 6.38 -22.24
C ARG A 464 -13.83 7.63 -21.98
N THR A 465 -12.57 7.48 -21.61
CA THR A 465 -11.73 8.59 -21.13
C THR A 465 -10.73 9.00 -22.22
N TYR A 466 -10.61 10.30 -22.50
CA TYR A 466 -9.56 10.82 -23.38
C TYR A 466 -8.57 11.67 -22.60
N VAL A 467 -7.32 11.23 -22.61
CA VAL A 467 -6.23 11.88 -21.90
C VAL A 467 -5.35 12.59 -22.91
N TYR A 468 -5.48 13.91 -22.99
CA TYR A 468 -4.68 14.71 -23.91
C TYR A 468 -3.31 15.01 -23.29
N ALA A 469 -2.33 14.15 -23.57
CA ALA A 469 -0.94 14.49 -23.34
C ALA A 469 -0.51 15.54 -24.37
N LEU A 470 -0.11 16.74 -23.93
CA LEU A 470 0.56 17.69 -24.82
C LEU A 470 1.73 16.95 -25.52
N PRO A 471 1.88 17.08 -26.85
CA PRO A 471 2.81 16.24 -27.60
C PRO A 471 4.22 16.25 -27.00
N ARG A 472 4.80 15.07 -26.79
CA ARG A 472 6.24 14.85 -26.51
C ARG A 472 7.13 15.23 -27.70
N THR A 473 6.74 16.18 -28.55
CA THR A 473 7.55 16.66 -29.67
C THR A 473 8.39 17.85 -29.22
N LEU A 474 9.40 17.54 -28.42
CA LEU A 474 10.68 18.26 -28.36
C LEU A 474 11.78 17.21 -28.51
N SER A 475 11.71 16.44 -29.59
CA SER A 475 12.61 15.34 -29.92
C SER A 475 13.97 15.77 -30.48
N ASP A 476 14.43 16.97 -30.15
CA ASP A 476 15.78 17.40 -30.49
C ASP A 476 16.54 17.68 -29.20
N TRP A 477 17.20 16.65 -28.64
CA TRP A 477 18.55 16.72 -28.05
C TRP A 477 19.03 15.32 -27.61
N ALA A 478 20.33 15.09 -27.80
CA ALA A 478 21.04 13.82 -27.97
C ALA A 478 21.13 12.91 -26.72
N PRO A 479 21.40 11.60 -26.88
CA PRO A 479 21.65 10.68 -25.77
C PRO A 479 23.01 11.01 -25.12
N GLY A 480 23.01 11.48 -23.87
CA GLY A 480 24.27 11.79 -23.18
C GLY A 480 24.21 12.39 -21.78
N ASP A 481 23.10 12.97 -21.31
CA ASP A 481 23.06 13.60 -19.99
C ASP A 481 22.44 12.69 -18.93
N ALA A 482 23.25 12.29 -17.96
CA ALA A 482 22.88 11.47 -16.81
C ALA A 482 21.70 12.06 -16.02
N ALA A 483 20.79 11.19 -15.59
CA ALA A 483 19.73 11.54 -14.65
C ALA A 483 20.36 11.95 -13.29
N PRO A 484 20.07 13.16 -12.76
CA PRO A 484 20.45 13.48 -11.40
C PRO A 484 19.34 13.07 -10.40
N ASP A 485 19.81 12.48 -9.30
CA ASP A 485 19.14 12.35 -8.01
C ASP A 485 18.80 13.73 -7.44
N ASP A 486 17.55 14.16 -7.55
CA ASP A 486 17.04 15.27 -6.74
C ASP A 486 15.51 15.18 -6.57
N GLY A 487 15.12 14.46 -5.51
CA GLY A 487 13.91 14.70 -4.71
C GLY A 487 12.62 14.94 -5.50
N VAL A 488 12.01 13.87 -6.01
CA VAL A 488 10.70 13.94 -6.65
C VAL A 488 9.63 14.24 -5.59
N ASP A 489 8.92 15.35 -5.81
CA ASP A 489 7.78 15.84 -5.06
C ASP A 489 6.65 14.79 -5.07
N ALA A 490 6.32 14.20 -3.92
CA ALA A 490 5.40 13.07 -3.77
C ALA A 490 4.01 13.29 -4.40
N ASN A 491 3.59 14.55 -4.60
CA ASN A 491 2.33 14.88 -5.27
C ASN A 491 2.37 14.75 -6.80
N ALA A 492 3.55 14.75 -7.43
CA ALA A 492 3.70 14.52 -8.87
C ALA A 492 3.47 13.04 -9.25
N ASN A 493 3.88 12.11 -8.37
CA ASN A 493 3.74 10.67 -8.60
C ASN A 493 2.29 10.21 -8.62
N LEU A 494 1.44 10.72 -7.71
CA LEU A 494 0.03 10.33 -7.65
C LEU A 494 -0.72 10.65 -8.96
N LEU A 495 -0.38 11.79 -9.58
CA LEU A 495 -1.04 12.27 -10.80
C LEU A 495 -0.53 11.55 -12.05
N GLU A 496 0.78 11.28 -12.13
CA GLU A 496 1.36 10.49 -13.23
C GLU A 496 0.86 9.04 -13.20
N VAL A 497 0.72 8.45 -12.01
CA VAL A 497 0.17 7.09 -11.80
C VAL A 497 -1.31 7.05 -12.18
N LEU A 498 -2.12 8.05 -11.78
CA LEU A 498 -3.54 8.13 -12.15
C LEU A 498 -3.74 8.28 -13.67
N VAL A 499 -2.92 9.12 -14.32
CA VAL A 499 -2.93 9.34 -15.77
C VAL A 499 -2.54 8.07 -16.52
N GLU A 500 -1.48 7.36 -16.09
CA GLU A 500 -1.08 6.09 -16.71
C GLU A 500 -2.12 4.98 -16.50
N ALA A 501 -2.73 4.89 -15.32
CA ALA A 501 -3.76 3.88 -15.03
C ALA A 501 -5.02 4.08 -15.90
N LEU A 502 -5.49 5.32 -16.03
CA LEU A 502 -6.64 5.66 -16.89
C LEU A 502 -6.31 5.49 -18.38
N GLN A 503 -5.10 5.84 -18.81
CA GLN A 503 -4.63 5.63 -20.19
C GLN A 503 -4.55 4.16 -20.58
N LYS A 504 -4.13 3.27 -19.67
CA LYS A 504 -3.95 1.84 -19.97
C LYS A 504 -5.27 1.07 -20.11
N ARG A 505 -6.35 1.50 -19.42
CA ARG A 505 -7.55 0.66 -19.24
C ARG A 505 -8.87 1.30 -19.68
N CYS A 506 -8.96 2.63 -19.67
CA CYS A 506 -10.19 3.38 -19.99
C CYS A 506 -10.04 4.37 -21.15
N SER A 507 -8.96 4.27 -21.92
CA SER A 507 -8.69 5.19 -23.01
C SER A 507 -9.54 4.91 -24.23
N THR A 508 -10.09 5.96 -24.83
CA THR A 508 -10.54 5.94 -26.22
C THR A 508 -9.47 6.51 -27.14
N GLU A 509 -9.22 5.87 -28.28
CA GLU A 509 -8.31 6.39 -29.32
C GLU A 509 -8.86 7.65 -29.99
N SER A 510 -10.19 7.81 -29.97
CA SER A 510 -10.91 8.92 -30.59
C SER A 510 -11.42 9.89 -29.52
N PRO A 511 -10.98 11.16 -29.52
CA PRO A 511 -11.49 12.18 -28.60
C PRO A 511 -12.98 12.47 -28.80
N ALA A 512 -13.58 12.16 -29.96
CA ALA A 512 -15.01 12.33 -30.18
C ALA A 512 -15.86 11.35 -29.36
N ASP A 513 -15.28 10.20 -29.00
CA ASP A 513 -15.96 9.14 -28.25
C ASP A 513 -15.76 9.28 -26.73
N ALA A 514 -15.12 10.36 -26.28
CA ALA A 514 -14.75 10.58 -24.89
C ALA A 514 -15.88 11.23 -24.06
N GLU A 515 -16.06 10.70 -22.87
CA GLU A 515 -16.97 11.20 -21.82
C GLU A 515 -16.24 12.03 -20.76
N LEU A 516 -14.92 11.90 -20.68
CA LEU A 516 -14.06 12.64 -19.75
C LEU A 516 -12.78 13.11 -20.45
N PHE A 517 -12.43 14.39 -20.29
CA PHE A 517 -11.20 14.98 -20.83
C PHE A 517 -10.21 15.41 -19.74
N LEU A 518 -9.00 14.82 -19.79
CA LEU A 518 -7.90 15.13 -18.86
C LEU A 518 -6.76 15.83 -19.59
N ILE A 519 -6.38 17.04 -19.13
CA ILE A 519 -5.28 17.83 -19.70
C ILE A 519 -4.25 18.15 -18.60
N PRO A 520 -3.18 17.35 -18.45
CA PRO A 520 -2.12 17.61 -17.47
C PRO A 520 -1.22 18.78 -17.90
N VAL A 521 -0.92 19.71 -16.98
CA VAL A 521 0.07 20.77 -17.20
C VAL A 521 1.16 20.69 -16.13
N LEU A 522 2.26 20.01 -16.47
CA LEU A 522 3.37 19.72 -15.56
C LEU A 522 4.67 20.36 -16.06
N PRO A 523 5.13 21.49 -15.50
CA PRO A 523 6.52 21.88 -15.68
C PRO A 523 7.39 21.36 -14.52
N ARG A 524 8.53 20.77 -14.85
CA ARG A 524 9.66 20.58 -13.91
C ARG A 524 10.31 21.94 -13.59
N ALA A 525 10.79 22.10 -12.36
CA ALA A 525 11.36 23.36 -11.85
C ALA A 525 12.52 23.93 -12.71
N LYS A 526 13.34 23.08 -13.35
CA LYS A 526 14.52 23.50 -14.15
C LYS A 526 14.19 24.12 -15.52
N HIS A 527 12.96 24.02 -16.03
CA HIS A 527 12.56 24.61 -17.33
C HIS A 527 11.58 25.78 -17.20
N TRP A 528 11.46 26.35 -16.00
CA TRP A 528 10.52 27.42 -15.68
C TRP A 528 10.62 28.62 -16.64
N SER A 529 11.83 29.04 -17.00
CA SER A 529 12.10 30.17 -17.91
C SER A 529 11.71 29.87 -19.37
N ASP A 530 11.88 28.63 -19.84
CA ASP A 530 11.45 28.20 -21.17
C ASP A 530 9.94 28.02 -21.26
N TRP A 531 9.32 27.47 -20.22
CA TRP A 531 7.88 27.41 -20.09
C TRP A 531 7.29 28.83 -20.13
N MET A 532 7.89 29.79 -19.43
CA MET A 532 7.44 31.19 -19.42
C MET A 532 7.52 31.84 -20.81
N ARG A 533 8.62 31.65 -21.54
CA ARG A 533 8.75 32.13 -22.94
C ARG A 533 7.73 31.49 -23.89
N ARG A 534 7.41 30.21 -23.68
CA ARG A 534 6.49 29.44 -24.53
C ARG A 534 5.02 29.72 -24.20
N CYS A 535 4.67 29.95 -22.93
CA CYS A 535 3.34 30.39 -22.54
C CYS A 535 3.02 31.81 -23.03
N ASP A 536 4.00 32.70 -23.07
CA ASP A 536 3.87 34.01 -23.71
C ASP A 536 3.59 33.91 -25.23
N LYS A 537 4.03 32.81 -25.88
CA LYS A 537 3.69 32.50 -27.28
C LYS A 537 2.26 31.94 -27.41
N LEU A 538 1.87 30.99 -26.55
CA LEU A 538 0.53 30.38 -26.54
C LEU A 538 -0.59 31.37 -26.19
N ALA A 539 -0.33 32.28 -25.25
CA ALA A 539 -1.25 33.35 -24.87
C ALA A 539 -1.49 34.40 -25.99
N LYS A 540 -0.69 34.36 -27.06
CA LYS A 540 -0.80 35.25 -28.24
C LYS A 540 -1.42 34.56 -29.45
N LEU A 541 -1.76 33.26 -29.36
CA LEU A 541 -2.42 32.52 -30.43
C LEU A 541 -3.91 32.93 -30.53
N GLY A 542 -4.39 33.16 -31.75
CA GLY A 542 -5.80 33.49 -32.00
C GLY A 542 -6.71 32.25 -32.00
N ALA A 543 -8.03 32.46 -31.97
CA ALA A 543 -9.03 31.37 -31.96
C ALA A 543 -8.90 30.37 -33.14
N ARG A 544 -8.39 30.81 -34.30
CA ARG A 544 -8.08 29.93 -35.44
C ARG A 544 -6.88 29.02 -35.20
N ASP A 545 -5.87 29.49 -34.47
CA ASP A 545 -4.65 28.72 -34.18
C ASP A 545 -4.92 27.66 -33.09
N TRP A 546 -5.80 27.96 -32.14
CA TRP A 546 -6.28 26.99 -31.15
C TRP A 546 -7.15 25.88 -31.76
N ARG A 547 -8.05 26.19 -32.70
CA ARG A 547 -8.75 25.16 -33.49
C ARG A 547 -7.83 24.33 -34.37
N ARG A 548 -6.62 24.82 -34.64
CA ARG A 548 -5.60 24.09 -35.40
C ARG A 548 -4.72 23.21 -34.50
N ALA A 549 -4.47 23.67 -33.26
CA ALA A 549 -3.69 22.96 -32.26
C ALA A 549 -4.49 21.92 -31.47
N LEU A 550 -5.80 22.13 -31.31
CA LEU A 550 -6.75 21.22 -30.65
C LEU A 550 -8.02 21.04 -31.51
N PRO A 551 -7.90 20.46 -32.72
CA PRO A 551 -8.97 20.45 -33.72
C PRO A 551 -10.24 19.68 -33.31
N HIS A 552 -10.19 18.91 -32.23
CA HIS A 552 -11.27 18.04 -31.77
C HIS A 552 -12.03 18.55 -30.53
N LEU A 553 -11.62 19.68 -29.94
CA LEU A 553 -12.31 20.30 -28.80
C LEU A 553 -13.45 21.20 -29.32
N ASN A 554 -14.70 20.70 -29.28
CA ASN A 554 -15.88 21.36 -29.84
C ASN A 554 -17.09 21.30 -28.87
N MET A 555 -18.23 21.90 -29.24
CA MET A 555 -19.41 22.02 -28.37
C MET A 555 -20.02 20.68 -27.93
N GLU A 556 -19.80 19.61 -28.69
CA GLU A 556 -20.29 18.26 -28.37
C GLU A 556 -19.36 17.57 -27.36
N THR A 557 -18.05 17.70 -27.52
CA THR A 557 -17.03 17.11 -26.65
C THR A 557 -16.83 17.86 -25.33
N VAL A 558 -17.04 19.18 -25.30
CA VAL A 558 -16.84 20.04 -24.11
C VAL A 558 -17.97 19.94 -23.06
N ARG A 559 -19.16 19.46 -23.44
CA ARG A 559 -20.28 19.24 -22.49
C ARG A 559 -20.02 18.09 -21.50
N ARG A 560 -18.95 17.34 -21.68
CA ARG A 560 -18.59 16.15 -20.91
C ARG A 560 -17.25 16.39 -20.21
N HIS A 561 -17.33 17.10 -19.09
CA HIS A 561 -16.32 17.33 -18.04
C HIS A 561 -14.84 17.46 -18.47
N VAL A 562 -14.28 18.67 -18.37
CA VAL A 562 -12.86 18.97 -18.67
C VAL A 562 -12.11 19.33 -17.38
N PHE A 563 -10.97 18.66 -17.13
CA PHE A 563 -10.11 18.92 -15.96
C PHE A 563 -8.71 19.39 -16.38
N VAL A 564 -8.22 20.48 -15.75
CA VAL A 564 -6.90 21.08 -16.02
C VAL A 564 -6.16 21.34 -14.69
N PHE A 565 -4.91 20.86 -14.58
CA PHE A 565 -4.14 20.91 -13.32
C PHE A 565 -2.80 21.63 -13.48
N PRO A 566 -2.51 22.69 -12.69
CA PRO A 566 -1.18 23.28 -12.62
C PRO A 566 -0.42 22.97 -11.32
N ARG A 567 0.90 22.75 -11.43
CA ARG A 567 1.85 22.73 -10.30
C ARG A 567 2.31 24.15 -9.94
N VAL A 568 1.74 24.71 -8.87
CA VAL A 568 2.25 25.81 -8.01
C VAL A 568 3.28 26.78 -8.62
N ALA A 569 2.81 27.89 -9.23
CA ALA A 569 3.37 29.25 -9.15
C ALA A 569 2.65 30.16 -10.18
N TYR A 570 1.86 31.14 -9.71
CA TYR A 570 1.18 32.07 -10.61
C TYR A 570 2.07 33.28 -10.89
N ALA A 571 2.72 33.33 -12.06
CA ALA A 571 3.38 34.53 -12.54
C ALA A 571 2.37 35.41 -13.30
N PRO A 572 2.17 36.69 -12.92
CA PRO A 572 1.14 37.57 -13.49
C PRO A 572 1.18 37.74 -15.03
N ARG A 573 2.32 37.44 -15.68
CA ARG A 573 2.50 37.59 -17.13
C ARG A 573 1.84 36.47 -17.96
N CYS A 574 1.56 35.30 -17.37
CA CYS A 574 0.80 34.24 -18.03
C CYS A 574 -0.72 34.42 -17.90
N ALA A 575 -1.21 35.61 -17.54
CA ALA A 575 -2.64 35.89 -17.46
C ALA A 575 -3.35 35.77 -18.81
N GLY A 576 -2.66 35.93 -19.95
CA GLY A 576 -3.31 36.04 -21.27
C GLY A 576 -4.18 34.85 -21.68
N TRP A 577 -3.78 33.60 -21.40
CA TRP A 577 -4.61 32.44 -21.75
C TRP A 577 -5.78 32.19 -20.78
N TRP A 578 -5.68 32.72 -19.54
CA TRP A 578 -6.71 32.55 -18.51
C TRP A 578 -7.67 33.76 -18.41
N ALA A 579 -7.23 34.95 -18.79
CA ALA A 579 -7.95 36.21 -18.57
C ALA A 579 -8.99 36.54 -19.66
N ALA A 580 -8.93 35.85 -20.80
CA ALA A 580 -9.92 35.92 -21.84
C ALA A 580 -9.97 34.57 -22.57
N PRO A 581 -10.77 33.59 -22.10
CA PRO A 581 -11.21 32.52 -23.00
C PRO A 581 -12.01 33.21 -24.11
N LEU A 582 -11.35 33.46 -25.24
CA LEU A 582 -11.91 34.15 -26.39
C LEU A 582 -13.20 33.45 -26.81
N VAL A 583 -14.33 34.08 -26.49
CA VAL A 583 -15.68 33.85 -27.03
C VAL A 583 -15.95 32.37 -27.34
N VAL A 584 -16.06 31.56 -26.30
CA VAL A 584 -16.74 30.26 -26.37
C VAL A 584 -18.09 30.47 -25.67
N PRO A 585 -19.24 30.38 -26.35
CA PRO A 585 -20.53 30.61 -25.71
C PRO A 585 -20.79 29.53 -24.66
N GLU A 586 -21.03 29.98 -23.43
CA GLU A 586 -21.71 29.29 -22.32
C GLU A 586 -21.24 27.85 -22.01
N PHE A 587 -20.19 27.75 -21.19
CA PHE A 587 -19.91 26.56 -20.40
C PHE A 587 -20.98 26.41 -19.30
N ALA A 588 -21.55 25.22 -19.14
CA ALA A 588 -22.56 24.96 -18.11
C ALA A 588 -21.92 24.85 -16.71
N GLU A 589 -20.78 24.16 -16.55
CA GLU A 589 -20.01 24.10 -15.32
C GLU A 589 -18.52 23.84 -15.60
N VAL A 590 -17.63 24.53 -14.90
CA VAL A 590 -16.19 24.24 -14.84
C VAL A 590 -15.77 24.28 -13.38
N ALA A 591 -15.32 23.15 -12.83
CA ALA A 591 -14.82 23.07 -11.46
C ALA A 591 -13.29 23.23 -11.44
N ARG A 592 -12.79 24.10 -10.56
CA ARG A 592 -11.36 24.27 -10.30
C ARG A 592 -11.04 23.76 -8.90
N VAL A 593 -10.14 22.78 -8.79
CA VAL A 593 -9.60 22.31 -7.50
C VAL A 593 -8.20 22.91 -7.31
N SER A 594 -7.99 23.62 -6.20
CA SER A 594 -6.69 24.14 -5.78
C SER A 594 -6.45 23.71 -4.34
N VAL A 595 -5.37 22.97 -4.09
CA VAL A 595 -4.97 22.58 -2.73
C VAL A 595 -4.22 23.75 -2.10
N GLY A 596 -4.74 24.31 -1.00
CA GLY A 596 -4.17 25.47 -0.31
C GLY A 596 -3.45 25.10 0.99
N GLY A 597 -2.31 25.74 1.27
CA GLY A 597 -1.66 25.65 2.59
C GLY A 597 -0.18 26.07 2.63
N TYR A 598 0.17 27.31 2.24
CA TYR A 598 1.59 27.72 2.17
C TYR A 598 2.08 28.66 3.29
N GLU A 599 1.25 29.05 4.26
CA GLU A 599 1.71 29.95 5.36
C GLU A 599 2.17 29.22 6.63
N GLU A 600 1.73 27.99 6.91
CA GLU A 600 2.23 27.21 8.07
C GLU A 600 3.46 26.34 7.74
N PHE A 601 3.65 25.96 6.47
CA PHE A 601 4.78 25.11 6.09
C PHE A 601 6.09 25.90 5.91
N ALA A 602 6.03 27.15 5.43
CA ALA A 602 7.22 28.00 5.31
C ALA A 602 7.85 28.32 6.68
N GLY A 603 7.02 28.48 7.73
CA GLY A 603 7.50 28.67 9.10
C GLY A 603 7.99 27.38 9.79
N ALA A 604 7.55 26.21 9.33
CA ALA A 604 8.01 24.91 9.82
C ALA A 604 9.32 24.48 9.13
N PHE A 605 9.48 24.75 7.84
CA PHE A 605 10.68 24.40 7.09
C PHE A 605 11.91 25.22 7.52
N GLN A 606 11.72 26.47 7.94
CA GLN A 606 12.80 27.29 8.49
C GLN A 606 13.17 26.96 9.95
N ARG A 607 12.34 26.19 10.67
CA ARG A 607 12.64 25.69 12.02
C ARG A 607 13.07 24.22 12.07
N ALA A 608 12.95 23.49 10.96
CA ALA A 608 13.37 22.09 10.84
C ALA A 608 14.87 21.88 10.55
N LYS A 609 15.70 22.93 10.59
CA LYS A 609 17.17 22.76 10.60
C LYS A 609 17.79 22.72 12.01
N THR A 610 17.02 22.92 13.08
CA THR A 610 17.57 22.84 14.44
C THR A 610 16.52 22.43 15.50
N LYS A 611 16.62 21.17 15.96
CA LYS A 611 16.16 20.59 17.24
C LYS A 611 14.64 20.43 17.51
N ARG A 612 14.29 19.15 17.77
CA ARG A 612 13.23 18.57 18.63
C ARG A 612 11.78 19.08 18.43
N LEU A 613 10.94 18.19 17.89
CA LEU A 613 9.47 18.25 18.04
C LEU A 613 9.08 18.32 19.53
N SER A 614 8.16 19.22 19.88
CA SER A 614 7.68 19.36 21.27
C SER A 614 6.87 18.12 21.69
N ALA A 615 6.85 17.81 22.99
CA ALA A 615 6.15 16.63 23.55
C ALA A 615 4.65 16.60 23.21
N ARG A 616 4.02 17.77 23.05
CA ARG A 616 2.60 17.90 22.67
C ARG A 616 2.32 17.49 21.21
N GLN A 617 3.32 17.58 20.32
CA GLN A 617 3.20 17.20 18.91
C GLN A 617 3.43 15.70 18.67
N ARG A 618 4.09 15.01 19.62
CA ARG A 618 4.25 13.55 19.59
C ARG A 618 3.03 12.80 20.14
N ALA A 619 2.23 13.45 21.01
CA ALA A 619 1.06 12.84 21.62
C ALA A 619 -0.22 12.87 20.76
N HIS A 620 -0.26 13.70 19.69
CA HIS A 620 -1.44 13.86 18.83
C HIS A 620 -1.05 14.06 17.35
N PRO A 621 -0.67 12.98 16.64
CA PRO A 621 -0.27 13.05 15.23
C PRO A 621 -1.40 13.54 14.29
N GLU A 622 -2.68 13.42 14.67
CA GLU A 622 -3.80 14.04 13.93
C GLU A 622 -3.73 15.57 13.84
N ALA A 623 -2.93 16.24 14.68
CA ALA A 623 -2.73 17.69 14.59
C ALA A 623 -1.79 18.12 13.44
N LEU A 624 -1.12 17.17 12.78
CA LEU A 624 -0.25 17.39 11.61
C LEU A 624 -0.96 17.16 10.27
N VAL A 625 -2.20 16.65 10.30
CA VAL A 625 -3.10 16.68 9.13
C VAL A 625 -3.53 18.13 8.93
N PRO A 626 -3.49 18.68 7.70
CA PRO A 626 -4.04 20.00 7.43
C PRO A 626 -5.47 20.06 7.96
N ARG A 627 -5.73 20.92 8.95
CA ARG A 627 -7.10 21.18 9.41
C ARG A 627 -7.86 21.82 8.26
N LEU A 628 -8.61 21.02 7.50
CA LEU A 628 -9.72 21.53 6.71
C LEU A 628 -10.79 21.99 7.70
N VAL A 629 -10.74 23.28 8.05
CA VAL A 629 -11.80 23.90 8.82
C VAL A 629 -13.02 23.98 7.92
N SER A 630 -14.03 23.14 8.16
CA SER A 630 -15.37 23.41 7.64
C SER A 630 -15.91 24.64 8.37
N ALA A 631 -16.21 25.71 7.63
CA ALA A 631 -17.04 26.77 8.20
C ALA A 631 -18.43 26.15 8.49
N PRO A 632 -18.96 26.22 9.72
CA PRO A 632 -20.23 25.60 10.03
C PRO A 632 -21.34 26.19 9.15
N TYR A 633 -22.14 25.31 8.56
CA TYR A 633 -23.32 25.68 7.79
C TYR A 633 -24.41 26.28 8.69
N ALA A 634 -25.08 27.31 8.20
CA ALA A 634 -26.05 28.10 8.93
C ALA A 634 -27.48 27.51 8.97
N ALA A 635 -27.72 26.23 8.65
CA ALA A 635 -29.08 25.65 8.79
C ALA A 635 -29.62 25.77 10.21
N ARG A 636 -28.78 25.57 11.24
CA ARG A 636 -29.22 25.65 12.63
C ARG A 636 -29.57 27.07 13.11
N HIS A 637 -29.27 28.12 12.33
CA HIS A 637 -29.56 29.51 12.69
C HIS A 637 -30.56 30.21 11.77
N TYR A 638 -30.91 29.64 10.62
CA TYR A 638 -31.96 30.17 9.74
C TYR A 638 -33.34 29.52 9.96
N GLY A 639 -33.44 28.52 10.85
CA GLY A 639 -34.72 27.89 11.23
C GLY A 639 -35.53 28.67 12.29
N GLY A 640 -34.98 29.74 12.85
CA GLY A 640 -35.76 30.71 13.61
C GLY A 640 -35.99 31.94 12.74
N THR A 641 -37.23 32.44 12.67
CA THR A 641 -37.50 33.83 12.26
C THR A 641 -36.42 34.70 12.91
N PRO A 642 -35.69 35.56 12.14
CA PRO A 642 -34.61 36.36 12.69
C PRO A 642 -35.10 37.00 13.98
N GLY A 643 -34.55 36.59 15.12
CA GLY A 643 -34.90 37.20 16.39
C GLY A 643 -34.69 38.70 16.24
N ALA A 644 -35.57 39.51 16.80
CA ALA A 644 -35.63 40.97 16.65
C ALA A 644 -34.32 41.74 16.96
N ALA A 645 -33.24 41.04 17.33
CA ALA A 645 -31.88 41.51 17.53
C ALA A 645 -30.99 41.53 16.26
N ALA A 646 -31.48 41.16 15.06
CA ALA A 646 -30.78 41.44 13.79
C ALA A 646 -30.83 42.94 13.40
N ARG A 647 -30.70 43.83 14.39
CA ARG A 647 -30.76 45.28 14.23
C ARG A 647 -29.44 45.90 14.68
N ARG A 648 -28.49 45.96 13.76
CA ARG A 648 -27.47 47.02 13.58
C ARG A 648 -26.59 46.62 12.40
N TYR A 649 -26.33 47.56 11.49
CA TYR A 649 -25.56 47.36 10.25
C TYR A 649 -24.09 47.09 10.56
N LEU A 650 -23.77 45.89 11.02
CA LEU A 650 -22.41 45.50 11.35
C LEU A 650 -21.72 45.04 10.08
N TRP A 651 -20.75 45.80 9.59
CA TRP A 651 -19.83 45.32 8.55
C TRP A 651 -18.56 44.76 9.18
N ALA A 652 -18.21 43.52 8.86
CA ALA A 652 -17.03 42.86 9.41
C ALA A 652 -15.83 43.07 8.49
N TYR A 653 -14.69 43.47 9.07
CA TYR A 653 -13.43 43.63 8.37
C TYR A 653 -12.53 42.41 8.60
N ALA A 654 -12.09 41.77 7.51
CA ALA A 654 -11.17 40.63 7.56
C ALA A 654 -9.90 40.94 6.76
N ALA A 655 -8.84 41.39 7.41
CA ALA A 655 -7.53 41.40 6.74
C ALA A 655 -6.31 41.29 7.65
N MET A 656 -5.35 40.50 7.15
CA MET A 656 -3.92 40.69 7.34
C MET A 656 -3.32 41.50 6.17
N PRO A 657 -2.21 42.23 6.40
CA PRO A 657 -1.75 43.28 5.50
C PRO A 657 -0.90 42.75 4.33
N HIS A 658 -1.52 42.46 3.18
CA HIS A 658 -0.80 42.24 1.92
C HIS A 658 -1.56 42.90 0.75
N GLY A 659 -0.90 43.75 -0.04
CA GLY A 659 -1.53 44.51 -1.14
C GLY A 659 -0.56 45.47 -1.84
N SER A 660 -1.00 46.08 -2.95
CA SER A 660 -0.39 47.32 -3.46
C SER A 660 -0.52 48.45 -2.42
N GLU A 661 0.28 49.51 -2.53
CA GLU A 661 0.32 50.59 -1.53
C GLU A 661 -1.07 51.22 -1.30
N ASN A 662 -1.83 51.44 -2.37
CA ASN A 662 -3.21 51.95 -2.30
C ASN A 662 -4.15 50.99 -1.55
N ALA A 663 -3.98 49.68 -1.75
CA ALA A 663 -4.75 48.64 -1.09
C ALA A 663 -4.37 48.47 0.39
N LYS A 664 -3.12 48.76 0.77
CA LYS A 664 -2.70 48.85 2.18
C LYS A 664 -3.27 50.09 2.85
N ASN A 665 -3.26 51.23 2.17
CA ASN A 665 -3.78 52.50 2.69
C ASN A 665 -5.28 52.43 2.94
N LEU A 666 -6.07 51.89 1.99
CA LEU A 666 -7.50 51.65 2.20
C LEU A 666 -7.75 50.76 3.43
N ARG A 667 -7.00 49.66 3.56
CA ARG A 667 -7.12 48.72 4.68
C ARG A 667 -6.88 49.39 6.04
N LEU A 668 -5.81 50.17 6.15
CA LEU A 668 -5.49 50.92 7.38
C LEU A 668 -6.58 51.95 7.69
N ALA A 669 -7.10 52.63 6.66
CA ALA A 669 -8.15 53.62 6.81
C ALA A 669 -9.48 52.98 7.30
N LEU A 670 -9.87 51.84 6.73
CA LEU A 670 -11.04 51.06 7.15
C LEU A 670 -10.87 50.48 8.55
N GLN A 671 -9.68 50.01 8.92
CA GLN A 671 -9.41 49.53 10.29
C GLN A 671 -9.59 50.63 11.34
N ARG A 672 -9.09 51.84 11.07
CA ARG A 672 -9.27 52.98 11.97
C ARG A 672 -10.73 53.40 12.07
N ALA A 673 -11.45 53.44 10.94
CA ALA A 673 -12.87 53.76 10.91
C ALA A 673 -13.73 52.72 11.63
N CYS A 674 -13.40 51.44 11.46
CA CYS A 674 -14.04 50.33 12.14
C CYS A 674 -13.85 50.41 13.66
N ALA A 675 -12.63 50.70 14.13
CA ALA A 675 -12.35 50.87 15.56
C ALA A 675 -13.06 52.09 16.17
N ALA A 676 -13.38 53.12 15.37
CA ALA A 676 -14.07 54.33 15.81
C ALA A 676 -15.61 54.23 15.71
N SER A 677 -16.16 53.10 15.26
CA SER A 677 -17.60 52.91 15.03
C SER A 677 -18.14 51.74 15.84
N ASN A 678 -19.30 51.94 16.48
CA ASN A 678 -20.03 50.85 17.15
C ASN A 678 -20.75 49.91 16.15
N ASP A 679 -20.70 50.24 14.85
CA ASP A 679 -21.33 49.50 13.75
C ASP A 679 -20.31 48.64 12.97
N CYS A 680 -19.13 48.35 13.52
CA CYS A 680 -18.12 47.52 12.86
C CYS A 680 -17.43 46.54 13.83
N ALA A 681 -17.03 45.37 13.30
CA ALA A 681 -16.25 44.38 14.04
C ALA A 681 -14.99 43.96 13.25
N ASP A 682 -13.81 44.10 13.86
CA ASP A 682 -12.51 43.71 13.28
C ASP A 682 -12.13 42.29 13.70
N GLY A 683 -12.07 41.36 12.75
CA GLY A 683 -11.70 39.97 12.99
C GLY A 683 -10.20 39.73 12.82
N ARG A 684 -9.37 40.01 13.83
CA ARG A 684 -7.95 39.62 13.81
C ARG A 684 -7.78 38.15 14.18
N ARG A 685 -6.79 37.51 13.54
CA ARG A 685 -6.37 36.08 13.60
C ARG A 685 -7.16 35.21 14.58
N GLY A 686 -8.07 34.39 14.03
CA GLY A 686 -8.76 33.30 14.72
C GLY A 686 -10.29 33.43 14.74
N ASP A 687 -10.83 34.65 14.71
CA ASP A 687 -12.27 34.89 14.97
C ASP A 687 -13.07 35.43 13.76
N ALA A 688 -12.44 35.54 12.58
CA ALA A 688 -13.05 36.14 11.38
C ALA A 688 -14.36 35.45 10.94
N ALA A 689 -14.42 34.12 11.00
CA ALA A 689 -15.60 33.35 10.62
C ALA A 689 -16.80 33.61 11.55
N ARG A 690 -16.56 33.92 12.84
CA ARG A 690 -17.63 34.28 13.79
C ARG A 690 -18.20 35.65 13.45
N HIS A 691 -17.35 36.62 13.15
CA HIS A 691 -17.79 37.97 12.79
C HIS A 691 -18.50 38.02 11.44
N GLN A 692 -18.05 37.25 10.44
CA GLN A 692 -18.74 37.15 9.14
C GLN A 692 -20.15 36.55 9.25
N ARG A 693 -20.36 35.56 10.14
CA ARG A 693 -21.71 34.96 10.36
C ARG A 693 -22.71 35.94 10.98
N ASN A 694 -22.24 36.91 11.75
CA ASN A 694 -23.08 37.85 12.49
C ASN A 694 -23.21 39.21 11.80
N ALA A 695 -22.49 39.43 10.68
CA ALA A 695 -22.47 40.68 9.93
C ALA A 695 -23.54 40.70 8.83
N THR A 696 -23.97 41.91 8.46
CA THR A 696 -24.83 42.11 7.28
C THR A 696 -24.00 42.29 6.02
N PHE A 697 -22.92 43.07 6.14
CA PHE A 697 -21.98 43.35 5.06
C PHE A 697 -20.58 42.88 5.45
N CYS A 698 -19.78 42.41 4.50
CA CYS A 698 -18.41 41.96 4.74
C CYS A 698 -17.48 42.73 3.82
N VAL A 699 -16.62 43.57 4.39
CA VAL A 699 -15.79 44.49 3.60
C VAL A 699 -14.50 43.80 3.17
N GLU A 700 -14.31 43.75 1.84
CA GLU A 700 -13.29 42.96 1.17
C GLU A 700 -12.38 43.88 0.32
N PRO A 701 -11.42 44.59 0.92
CA PRO A 701 -10.50 45.44 0.18
C PRO A 701 -9.53 44.63 -0.70
N PRO A 702 -9.11 45.13 -1.88
CA PRO A 702 -8.29 44.41 -2.88
C PRO A 702 -6.88 44.08 -2.38
N GLY A 703 -6.28 42.93 -2.72
CA GLY A 703 -4.95 42.45 -2.24
C GLY A 703 -3.94 42.09 -3.35
N LEU A 704 -2.73 41.59 -2.98
CA LEU A 704 -1.69 41.16 -3.95
C LEU A 704 -2.12 39.92 -4.77
N THR A 705 -2.94 39.08 -4.17
CA THR A 705 -3.56 37.93 -4.84
C THR A 705 -4.98 38.32 -5.23
N PRO A 706 -5.32 38.28 -6.52
CA PRO A 706 -6.63 38.74 -6.98
C PRO A 706 -7.82 37.88 -6.48
N GLY A 707 -7.60 36.62 -6.07
CA GLY A 707 -8.65 35.70 -5.59
C GLY A 707 -8.56 35.42 -4.09
N ARG A 708 -9.31 36.15 -3.27
CA ARG A 708 -9.39 35.85 -1.83
C ARG A 708 -10.50 34.83 -1.54
N ALA A 709 -10.13 33.77 -0.81
CA ALA A 709 -11.07 32.84 -0.19
C ALA A 709 -12.11 33.55 0.72
N SER A 710 -11.79 34.72 1.28
CA SER A 710 -12.67 35.47 2.18
C SER A 710 -14.00 35.90 1.54
N ILE A 711 -14.01 36.20 0.23
CA ILE A 711 -15.23 36.59 -0.50
C ILE A 711 -16.21 35.41 -0.58
N VAL A 712 -15.70 34.20 -0.85
CA VAL A 712 -16.50 32.96 -0.86
C VAL A 712 -16.96 32.64 0.55
N THR A 713 -16.09 32.77 1.55
CA THR A 713 -16.47 32.57 2.95
C THR A 713 -17.56 33.54 3.40
N ALA A 714 -17.53 34.81 2.96
CA ALA A 714 -18.58 35.79 3.23
C ALA A 714 -19.93 35.36 2.63
N LEU A 715 -19.95 34.93 1.37
CA LEU A 715 -21.16 34.43 0.70
C LEU A 715 -21.71 33.17 1.37
N LEU A 716 -20.84 32.22 1.72
CA LEU A 716 -21.22 30.98 2.42
C LEU A 716 -21.72 31.26 3.85
N ALA A 717 -21.21 32.31 4.50
CA ALA A 717 -21.71 32.79 5.79
C ALA A 717 -23.03 33.58 5.66
N GLY A 718 -23.50 33.88 4.44
CA GLY A 718 -24.69 34.68 4.18
C GLY A 718 -24.48 36.19 4.34
N CYS A 719 -23.23 36.64 4.37
CA CYS A 719 -22.82 38.03 4.48
C CYS A 719 -22.65 38.65 3.09
N ILE A 720 -23.16 39.87 2.87
CA ILE A 720 -23.04 40.53 1.56
C ILE A 720 -21.62 41.08 1.37
N PRO A 721 -20.82 40.60 0.39
CA PRO A 721 -19.49 41.13 0.16
C PRO A 721 -19.55 42.57 -0.37
N VAL A 722 -18.72 43.44 0.20
CA VAL A 722 -18.51 44.83 -0.21
C VAL A 722 -17.12 44.93 -0.83
N LEU A 723 -17.07 45.23 -2.12
CA LEU A 723 -15.87 45.27 -2.95
C LEU A 723 -15.51 46.72 -3.30
N PHE A 724 -14.26 46.96 -3.70
CA PHE A 724 -13.76 48.32 -3.94
C PHE A 724 -13.10 48.52 -5.30
N ALA A 725 -12.77 47.44 -5.99
CA ALA A 725 -12.12 47.47 -7.29
C ALA A 725 -12.85 46.55 -8.29
N PRO A 726 -13.23 47.03 -9.49
CA PRO A 726 -13.89 46.21 -10.51
C PRO A 726 -13.10 44.96 -10.90
N GLU A 727 -11.79 44.96 -10.72
CA GLU A 727 -10.93 43.80 -10.94
C GLU A 727 -11.29 42.63 -10.00
N GLN A 728 -11.82 42.91 -8.80
CA GLN A 728 -12.33 41.88 -7.88
C GLN A 728 -13.56 41.15 -8.46
N ASP A 729 -14.28 41.77 -9.40
CA ASP A 729 -15.42 41.17 -10.10
C ASP A 729 -15.00 40.27 -11.26
N ARG A 730 -13.86 40.57 -11.88
CA ARG A 730 -13.43 39.95 -13.15
C ARG A 730 -12.84 38.56 -12.99
N LEU A 731 -12.57 38.13 -11.76
CA LEU A 731 -11.77 36.94 -11.47
C LEU A 731 -12.60 35.69 -11.17
N TRP A 732 -13.93 35.84 -11.10
CA TRP A 732 -14.83 34.75 -10.74
C TRP A 732 -16.09 34.58 -11.64
N PRO A 733 -15.99 34.70 -13.00
CA PRO A 733 -17.18 34.59 -13.86
C PRO A 733 -17.89 33.22 -13.75
N LEU A 734 -17.15 32.15 -13.41
CA LEU A 734 -17.64 30.77 -13.42
C LEU A 734 -18.59 30.40 -12.28
N HIS A 735 -18.58 31.10 -11.14
CA HIS A 735 -19.49 30.77 -10.01
C HIS A 735 -20.49 31.87 -9.65
N TRP A 736 -20.20 33.14 -9.99
CA TRP A 736 -21.15 34.24 -9.79
C TRP A 736 -22.10 34.46 -10.97
N GLY A 737 -21.75 33.98 -12.16
CA GLY A 737 -22.58 34.10 -13.36
C GLY A 737 -23.21 35.49 -13.53
N GLY A 738 -24.49 35.52 -13.88
CA GLY A 738 -25.27 36.76 -14.06
C GLY A 738 -25.88 37.36 -12.79
N TRP A 739 -25.69 36.77 -11.60
CA TRP A 739 -26.35 37.24 -10.36
C TRP A 739 -25.43 38.06 -9.45
N ARG A 740 -24.18 38.31 -9.89
CA ARG A 740 -23.16 39.07 -9.14
C ARG A 740 -23.63 40.43 -8.63
N ASP A 741 -24.37 41.16 -9.45
CA ASP A 741 -24.81 42.53 -9.14
C ASP A 741 -26.02 42.54 -8.19
N ALA A 742 -26.66 41.38 -8.01
CA ALA A 742 -27.77 41.16 -7.08
C ALA A 742 -27.31 40.55 -5.75
N SER A 743 -26.00 40.46 -5.48
CA SER A 743 -25.47 39.76 -4.29
C SER A 743 -24.22 40.38 -3.69
N ARG A 744 -23.87 41.62 -4.05
CA ARG A 744 -22.68 42.34 -3.55
C ARG A 744 -22.94 43.84 -3.53
N VAL A 745 -22.06 44.57 -2.86
CA VAL A 745 -21.97 46.04 -2.98
C VAL A 745 -20.61 46.40 -3.55
N MET A 746 -20.55 47.37 -4.48
CA MET A 746 -19.30 47.93 -4.98
C MET A 746 -19.21 49.39 -4.57
N LEU A 747 -18.11 49.77 -3.90
CA LEU A 747 -17.85 51.13 -3.46
C LEU A 747 -16.58 51.68 -4.09
N ASP A 748 -16.50 52.99 -4.29
CA ASP A 748 -15.29 53.60 -4.86
C ASP A 748 -14.10 53.52 -3.90
N MET A 749 -13.04 52.83 -4.32
CA MET A 749 -11.82 52.64 -3.53
C MET A 749 -11.15 53.96 -3.13
N ARG A 750 -11.08 54.94 -4.04
CA ARG A 750 -10.34 56.20 -3.79
C ARG A 750 -11.07 57.03 -2.75
N ARG A 751 -12.39 57.13 -2.87
CA ARG A 751 -13.27 57.82 -1.92
C ARG A 751 -13.28 57.11 -0.57
N ALA A 752 -13.39 55.79 -0.55
CA ALA A 752 -13.33 55.01 0.70
C ALA A 752 -11.96 55.10 1.41
N THR A 753 -10.87 55.33 0.67
CA THR A 753 -9.54 55.54 1.25
C THR A 753 -9.40 56.95 1.84
N ALA A 754 -9.93 57.97 1.15
CA ALA A 754 -9.82 59.38 1.57
C ALA A 754 -10.80 59.73 2.70
N GLU A 755 -12.01 59.17 2.68
CA GLU A 755 -13.08 59.44 3.65
C GLU A 755 -13.71 58.10 4.10
N PRO A 756 -13.13 57.39 5.08
CA PRO A 756 -13.61 56.05 5.45
C PRO A 756 -15.03 55.99 6.03
N SER A 757 -15.54 57.09 6.60
CA SER A 757 -16.94 57.21 7.07
C SER A 757 -17.95 56.99 5.94
N TYR A 758 -17.57 57.35 4.70
CA TYR A 758 -18.34 57.12 3.48
C TYR A 758 -18.80 55.67 3.35
N VAL A 759 -17.98 54.68 3.75
CA VAL A 759 -18.34 53.26 3.64
C VAL A 759 -19.51 52.93 4.55
N GLY A 760 -19.48 53.39 5.80
CA GLY A 760 -20.59 53.18 6.74
C GLY A 760 -21.87 53.90 6.28
N ASP A 761 -21.75 55.14 5.81
CA ASP A 761 -22.89 55.92 5.35
C ASP A 761 -23.51 55.34 4.07
N ALA A 762 -22.68 54.91 3.12
CA ALA A 762 -23.14 54.27 1.89
C ALA A 762 -23.87 52.95 2.17
N LEU A 763 -23.38 52.12 3.10
CA LEU A 763 -24.04 50.88 3.47
C LEU A 763 -25.35 51.10 4.23
N ARG A 764 -25.43 52.13 5.10
CA ARG A 764 -26.67 52.52 5.79
C ARG A 764 -27.74 53.09 4.85
N ALA A 765 -27.31 53.71 3.75
CA ALA A 765 -28.21 54.26 2.74
C ALA A 765 -28.86 53.20 1.84
N ILE A 766 -28.39 51.94 1.86
CA ILE A 766 -29.00 50.86 1.09
C ILE A 766 -30.35 50.49 1.73
N PRO A 767 -31.48 50.57 1.00
CA PRO A 767 -32.79 50.24 1.54
C PRO A 767 -32.83 48.81 2.10
N ALA A 768 -33.50 48.61 3.24
CA ALA A 768 -33.63 47.29 3.87
C ALA A 768 -34.16 46.22 2.91
N SER A 769 -35.11 46.58 2.03
CA SER A 769 -35.64 45.68 0.99
C SER A 769 -34.58 45.23 -0.03
N ALA A 770 -33.63 46.08 -0.37
CA ALA A 770 -32.51 45.74 -1.25
C ALA A 770 -31.48 44.85 -0.54
N VAL A 771 -31.24 45.08 0.75
CA VAL A 771 -30.42 44.20 1.60
C VAL A 771 -31.03 42.81 1.69
N ASP A 772 -32.33 42.72 1.96
CA ASP A 772 -33.06 41.46 2.04
C ASP A 772 -33.06 40.72 0.71
N ALA A 773 -33.25 41.42 -0.42
CA ALA A 773 -33.16 40.83 -1.75
C ALA A 773 -31.75 40.28 -2.06
N MET A 774 -30.69 41.00 -1.66
CA MET A 774 -29.31 40.52 -1.80
C MET A 774 -29.05 39.28 -0.94
N ARG A 775 -29.47 39.30 0.33
CA ARG A 775 -29.33 38.13 1.23
C ARG A 775 -30.15 36.94 0.77
N ALA A 776 -31.35 37.15 0.23
CA ALA A 776 -32.17 36.11 -0.35
C ALA A 776 -31.53 35.52 -1.61
N THR A 777 -30.91 36.36 -2.44
CA THR A 777 -30.15 35.92 -3.61
C THR A 777 -28.93 35.10 -3.20
N ILE A 778 -28.15 35.58 -2.22
CA ILE A 778 -27.04 34.83 -1.62
C ILE A 778 -27.56 33.53 -1.04
N HIS A 779 -28.64 33.52 -0.26
CA HIS A 779 -29.19 32.30 0.32
C HIS A 779 -29.60 31.27 -0.76
N LYS A 780 -30.30 31.73 -1.79
CA LYS A 780 -30.76 30.90 -2.92
C LYS A 780 -29.61 30.34 -3.74
N ARG A 781 -28.52 31.10 -3.90
CA ARG A 781 -27.41 30.76 -4.81
C ARG A 781 -26.17 30.22 -4.09
N ALA A 782 -26.00 30.51 -2.79
CA ALA A 782 -24.97 29.93 -1.92
C ALA A 782 -25.09 28.40 -1.88
N GLY A 783 -26.29 27.86 -2.09
CA GLY A 783 -26.55 26.44 -2.31
C GLY A 783 -25.84 25.83 -3.53
N ALA A 784 -25.60 26.60 -4.60
CA ALA A 784 -24.77 26.16 -5.73
C ALA A 784 -23.26 26.14 -5.40
N PHE A 785 -22.90 26.65 -4.22
CA PHE A 785 -21.58 26.44 -3.62
C PHE A 785 -21.62 25.32 -2.55
N ARG A 786 -22.75 24.63 -2.35
CA ARG A 786 -22.86 23.47 -1.44
C ARG A 786 -22.62 22.15 -2.18
N TYR A 787 -21.88 21.29 -1.49
CA TYR A 787 -22.01 19.83 -1.56
C TYR A 787 -23.17 19.42 -0.63
N SER A 788 -24.06 18.52 -1.07
CA SER A 788 -25.31 18.15 -0.38
C SER A 788 -25.08 17.13 0.75
N ALA A 789 -25.93 17.21 1.78
CA ALA A 789 -25.74 16.71 3.15
C ALA A 789 -26.27 15.28 3.43
N GLU A 790 -26.20 14.35 2.48
CA GLU A 790 -26.42 12.91 2.80
C GLU A 790 -25.12 12.09 2.86
N ASP A 791 -23.97 12.66 2.51
CA ASP A 791 -22.71 11.90 2.51
C ASP A 791 -21.95 11.96 3.84
N VAL A 792 -21.75 10.75 4.38
CA VAL A 792 -20.86 10.42 5.49
C VAL A 792 -19.39 10.66 5.10
N ARG A 793 -18.61 11.20 6.05
CA ARG A 793 -17.14 11.38 6.07
C ARG A 793 -16.36 10.98 4.78
N GLY A 794 -15.88 11.97 4.04
CA GLY A 794 -14.91 11.86 2.95
C GLY A 794 -14.94 13.13 2.09
N ASP A 795 -13.80 13.62 1.59
CA ASP A 795 -13.73 14.87 0.82
C ASP A 795 -14.33 14.74 -0.60
N ALA A 796 -14.40 15.85 -1.34
CA ALA A 796 -14.93 15.91 -2.70
C ALA A 796 -14.18 15.04 -3.74
N VAL A 797 -12.92 14.67 -3.47
CA VAL A 797 -12.15 13.73 -4.29
C VAL A 797 -12.61 12.29 -3.97
N HIS A 798 -12.86 12.00 -2.70
CA HIS A 798 -13.40 10.71 -2.24
C HIS A 798 -14.83 10.45 -2.76
N VAL A 799 -15.67 11.49 -2.86
CA VAL A 799 -17.03 11.40 -3.42
C VAL A 799 -17.02 11.28 -4.95
N LEU A 800 -16.10 11.93 -5.66
CA LEU A 800 -15.94 11.76 -7.12
C LEU A 800 -15.51 10.33 -7.46
N LEU A 801 -14.61 9.75 -6.66
CA LEU A 801 -14.12 8.37 -6.82
C LEU A 801 -15.17 7.32 -6.47
N ARG A 802 -16.04 7.58 -5.48
CA ARG A 802 -17.18 6.68 -5.16
C ARG A 802 -18.37 6.85 -6.10
N GLY A 803 -18.68 8.05 -6.58
CA GLY A 803 -19.82 8.30 -7.46
C GLY A 803 -19.67 7.65 -8.84
N VAL A 804 -18.44 7.56 -9.35
CA VAL A 804 -18.13 6.79 -10.57
C VAL A 804 -18.27 5.27 -10.34
N ALA A 805 -18.09 4.80 -9.10
CA ALA A 805 -18.25 3.40 -8.71
C ALA A 805 -19.67 3.03 -8.20
N ALA A 806 -20.60 4.00 -8.10
CA ALA A 806 -21.97 3.76 -7.61
C ALA A 806 -23.06 4.05 -8.67
N ALA A 807 -22.70 4.66 -9.80
CA ALA A 807 -23.57 4.89 -10.95
C ALA A 807 -23.19 4.03 -12.19
N ALA A 808 -22.34 3.02 -11.97
CA ALA A 808 -22.05 1.95 -12.92
C ALA A 808 -22.79 0.67 -12.46
#